data_AF-A0A5M3X459-F1
#
_entry.id   AF-A0A5M3X459-F1
#
_cell.length_a   1.000
_cell.length_b   1.000
_cell.length_c   1.000
_cell.angle_alpha   90.00
_cell.angle_beta   90.00
_cell.angle_gamma   90.00
#
_symmetry.space_group_name_H-M   'P 1'
#
loop_
_entity.id
_entity.type
_entity.pdbx_description
1 polymer ?
#
loop_
_entity_poly.entity_id
_entity_poly.type
_entity_poly.pdbx_seq_one_letter_code
_entity_poly.pdbx_strand_id
1 'polypeptide(L)'
;MRFAAWGACVASLLLVVAAVALGVRNGSDLIQQSHLVFVAAGAIIGGLINVRRPGNMIGLLLATTGLSFALLDASGQLAVNNPEATFFAWPQTWLWIPANLAIAAIPLCFPSGRLPSPRWRPLLWAAAVTAALAAIPSALRPGPNSQLGYGTAVINPLGVPAMEDAAQIADTGFPIFTGILFIAGAANLAMRARHTRGTERAQVKWLVYAVSLAGLIVIARLIAGLRDGFPDQVWPVLSPFWELAGAAAMTLVLAAIGVAVLWYGLFDIDLVINRTLVYAVLSGFVTGGYVLIVGYLGAVFHAVDGLPLSIAAAGLVAVVFAPLRARVQRAVNLLMYGTRDDPHAALTLLGHRLEQTAAPGTVLTAAAESVAEALKLPYAAIDLTDDDPPPGRIVVPLTYQNEQVGRLILAPRPGERDLGEQDRRVLAELARRMGVAVHAERLSADLRRSRERLVVAREEERRRIRNDLHDGLGPTLAALTMRAEAVQDLVGPGPARELLEEIIGDAEAAVADVRALIEGLRPPALDSLGLLRALSSHVAGLPGELTIRIEAPAELPALPAATEVAAYHIAVEALANVRRHARASRAWLRLSAIDETLSLEVCDNGRGPEGKAGVGTLSMRDRAAELGGWCTIEPRQEGGTRVLAKLPARGENHGTHQHPAR
;
A
#
# COMPACT_ATOMS: atom_id res chain seq x y z
N MET A 1 15.47 -39.94 -7.79
CA MET A 1 15.32 -38.91 -8.85
C MET A 1 16.12 -37.63 -8.57
N ARG A 2 16.06 -37.00 -7.37
CA ARG A 2 16.83 -35.78 -7.07
C ARG A 2 18.36 -35.90 -7.22
N PHE A 3 18.94 -37.01 -6.76
CA PHE A 3 20.38 -37.29 -6.91
C PHE A 3 20.80 -37.48 -8.37
N ALA A 4 19.95 -38.10 -9.19
CA ALA A 4 20.23 -38.29 -10.63
C ALA A 4 20.22 -36.96 -11.39
N ALA A 5 19.31 -36.03 -11.04
CA ALA A 5 19.27 -34.70 -11.65
C ALA A 5 20.50 -33.84 -11.31
N TRP A 6 20.97 -33.90 -10.05
CA TRP A 6 22.22 -33.24 -9.65
C TRP A 6 23.44 -33.91 -10.28
N GLY A 7 23.48 -35.24 -10.34
CA GLY A 7 24.55 -35.99 -10.99
C GLY A 7 24.72 -35.61 -12.46
N ALA A 8 23.61 -35.53 -13.21
CA ALA A 8 23.63 -35.08 -14.61
C ALA A 8 24.12 -33.64 -14.74
N CYS A 9 23.66 -32.72 -13.87
CA CYS A 9 24.12 -31.33 -13.85
C CYS A 9 25.63 -31.21 -13.58
N VAL A 10 26.13 -31.92 -12.57
CA VAL A 10 27.56 -31.94 -12.21
C VAL A 10 28.39 -32.54 -13.34
N ALA A 11 27.93 -33.63 -13.96
CA ALA A 11 28.60 -34.23 -15.11
C ALA A 11 28.67 -33.26 -16.30
N SER A 12 27.58 -32.57 -16.64
CA SER A 12 27.59 -31.53 -17.69
C SER A 12 28.57 -30.40 -17.38
N LEU A 13 28.63 -29.94 -16.12
CA LEU A 13 29.56 -28.88 -15.72
C LEU A 13 31.02 -29.31 -15.77
N LEU A 14 31.33 -30.54 -15.35
CA LEU A 14 32.67 -31.10 -15.48
C LEU A 14 33.08 -31.25 -16.95
N LEU A 15 32.16 -31.64 -17.82
CA LEU A 15 32.38 -31.68 -19.26
C LEU A 15 32.62 -30.28 -19.84
N VAL A 16 31.87 -29.26 -19.42
CA VAL A 16 32.13 -27.87 -19.82
C VAL A 16 33.52 -27.41 -19.38
N VAL A 17 33.92 -27.68 -18.13
CA VAL A 17 35.26 -27.34 -17.63
C VAL A 17 36.35 -28.06 -18.44
N ALA A 18 36.15 -29.34 -18.75
CA ALA A 18 37.06 -30.11 -19.59
C ALA A 18 37.14 -29.53 -21.02
N ALA A 19 36.01 -29.18 -21.63
CA ALA A 19 35.95 -28.56 -22.94
C ALA A 19 36.72 -27.24 -22.97
N VAL A 20 36.58 -26.41 -21.92
CA VAL A 20 37.31 -25.14 -21.81
C VAL A 20 38.82 -25.37 -21.69
N ALA A 21 39.24 -26.25 -20.77
CA ALA A 21 40.65 -26.53 -20.53
C ALA A 21 41.33 -27.13 -21.76
N LEU A 22 40.66 -28.06 -22.44
CA LEU A 22 41.17 -28.67 -23.67
C LEU A 22 41.18 -27.68 -24.83
N GLY A 23 40.14 -26.84 -24.96
CA GLY A 23 40.10 -25.79 -25.97
C GLY A 23 41.26 -24.81 -25.83
N VAL A 24 41.54 -24.32 -24.62
CA VAL A 24 42.68 -23.42 -24.36
C VAL A 24 44.00 -24.13 -24.66
N ARG A 25 44.13 -25.40 -24.28
CA ARG A 25 45.32 -26.22 -24.60
C ARG A 25 45.52 -26.39 -26.11
N ASN A 26 44.44 -26.49 -26.87
CA ASN A 26 44.45 -26.62 -28.33
C ASN A 26 44.60 -25.29 -29.07
N GLY A 27 44.76 -24.17 -28.34
CA GLY A 27 44.98 -22.85 -28.90
C GLY A 27 43.72 -22.07 -29.28
N SER A 28 42.54 -22.47 -28.79
CA SER A 28 41.32 -21.64 -28.92
C SER A 28 41.21 -20.62 -27.81
N ASP A 29 40.81 -19.40 -28.18
CA ASP A 29 40.66 -18.30 -27.24
C ASP A 29 39.41 -18.47 -26.35
N LEU A 30 39.42 -17.84 -25.17
CA LEU A 30 38.27 -17.90 -24.26
C LEU A 30 37.00 -17.26 -24.85
N ILE A 31 37.16 -16.27 -25.72
CA ILE A 31 36.04 -15.58 -26.39
C ILE A 31 35.33 -16.52 -27.35
N GLN A 32 36.11 -17.26 -28.12
CA GLN A 32 35.64 -18.28 -29.05
C GLN A 32 34.79 -19.33 -28.31
N GLN A 33 35.20 -19.72 -27.10
CA GLN A 33 34.47 -20.68 -26.27
C GLN A 33 33.29 -20.06 -25.48
N SER A 34 32.89 -18.82 -25.74
CA SER A 34 31.87 -18.11 -24.96
C SER A 34 30.49 -18.78 -25.00
N HIS A 35 30.18 -19.58 -26.02
CA HIS A 35 28.92 -20.35 -26.08
C HIS A 35 28.80 -21.38 -24.96
N LEU A 36 29.92 -21.85 -24.38
CA LEU A 36 29.91 -22.77 -23.24
C LEU A 36 29.26 -22.16 -21.98
N VAL A 37 29.19 -20.83 -21.88
CA VAL A 37 28.43 -20.14 -20.82
C VAL A 37 26.94 -20.48 -20.91
N PHE A 38 26.39 -20.49 -22.12
CA PHE A 38 25.01 -20.88 -22.37
C PHE A 38 24.78 -22.37 -22.01
N VAL A 39 25.73 -23.25 -22.36
CA VAL A 39 25.68 -24.68 -22.06
C VAL A 39 25.66 -24.92 -20.54
N ALA A 40 26.55 -24.25 -19.81
CA ALA A 40 26.60 -24.31 -18.35
C ALA A 40 25.32 -23.77 -17.71
N ALA A 41 24.79 -22.64 -18.20
CA ALA A 41 23.54 -22.08 -17.72
C ALA A 41 22.36 -23.03 -17.94
N GLY A 42 22.29 -23.69 -19.10
CA GLY A 42 21.28 -24.73 -19.38
C GLY A 42 21.36 -25.91 -18.42
N ALA A 43 22.56 -26.42 -18.15
CA ALA A 43 22.77 -27.51 -17.21
C ALA A 43 22.38 -27.12 -15.77
N ILE A 44 22.76 -25.93 -15.30
CA ILE A 44 22.45 -25.43 -13.95
C ILE A 44 20.94 -25.21 -13.80
N ILE A 45 20.32 -24.50 -14.74
CA ILE A 45 18.89 -24.15 -14.66
C ILE A 45 18.03 -25.41 -14.84
N GLY A 46 18.39 -26.30 -15.77
CA GLY A 46 17.73 -27.60 -15.95
C GLY A 46 17.80 -28.48 -14.69
N GLY A 47 18.99 -28.60 -14.09
CA GLY A 47 19.20 -29.29 -12.81
C GLY A 47 18.36 -28.70 -11.68
N LEU A 48 18.37 -27.37 -11.54
CA LEU A 48 17.62 -26.66 -10.50
C LEU A 48 16.10 -26.84 -10.65
N ILE A 49 15.58 -26.76 -11.88
CA ILE A 49 14.15 -27.01 -12.16
C ILE A 49 13.79 -28.46 -11.83
N ASN A 50 14.60 -29.44 -12.23
CA ASN A 50 14.32 -30.85 -11.95
C ASN A 50 14.30 -31.16 -10.44
N VAL A 51 15.08 -30.44 -9.62
CA VAL A 51 15.16 -30.64 -8.17
C VAL A 51 14.01 -29.95 -7.42
N ARG A 52 13.64 -28.73 -7.85
CA ARG A 52 12.60 -27.91 -7.21
C ARG A 52 11.20 -28.19 -7.74
N ARG A 53 11.06 -28.65 -8.98
CA ARG A 53 9.79 -28.95 -9.67
C ARG A 53 9.87 -30.30 -10.38
N PRO A 54 9.92 -31.43 -9.64
CA PRO A 54 9.98 -32.76 -10.24
C PRO A 54 8.76 -33.00 -11.14
N GLY A 55 8.99 -33.50 -12.36
CA GLY A 55 7.95 -33.71 -13.37
C GLY A 55 7.69 -32.53 -14.31
N ASN A 56 8.42 -31.41 -14.17
CA ASN A 56 8.41 -30.34 -15.17
C ASN A 56 9.32 -30.69 -16.35
N MET A 57 8.74 -30.87 -17.54
CA MET A 57 9.48 -31.29 -18.73
C MET A 57 10.54 -30.26 -19.18
N ILE A 58 10.39 -28.98 -18.84
CA ILE A 58 11.37 -27.92 -19.18
C ILE A 58 12.72 -28.19 -18.52
N GLY A 59 12.72 -28.68 -17.27
CA GLY A 59 13.96 -29.02 -16.57
C GLY A 59 14.72 -30.16 -17.27
N LEU A 60 13.99 -31.16 -17.79
CA LEU A 60 14.56 -32.25 -18.56
C LEU A 60 15.10 -31.75 -19.91
N LEU A 61 14.33 -30.95 -20.64
CA LEU A 61 14.75 -30.39 -21.93
C LEU A 61 16.04 -29.56 -21.80
N LEU A 62 16.12 -28.67 -20.81
CA LEU A 62 17.32 -27.86 -20.56
C LEU A 62 18.52 -28.70 -20.12
N ALA A 63 18.31 -29.75 -19.31
CA ALA A 63 19.37 -30.66 -18.93
C ALA A 63 19.89 -31.47 -20.14
N THR A 64 18.99 -31.92 -21.03
CA THR A 64 19.37 -32.59 -22.28
C THR A 64 20.19 -31.67 -23.18
N THR A 65 19.75 -30.41 -23.36
CA THR A 65 20.51 -29.42 -24.12
C THR A 65 21.91 -29.20 -23.53
N GLY A 66 22.01 -28.98 -22.21
CA GLY A 66 23.29 -28.75 -21.54
C GLY A 66 24.22 -29.96 -21.62
N LEU A 67 23.72 -31.18 -21.40
CA LEU A 67 24.52 -32.40 -21.48
C LEU A 67 24.98 -32.71 -22.89
N SER A 68 24.10 -32.60 -23.89
CA SER A 68 24.43 -32.90 -25.28
C SER A 68 25.49 -31.94 -25.82
N PHE A 69 25.36 -30.64 -25.59
CA PHE A 69 26.38 -29.68 -26.02
C PHE A 69 27.68 -29.80 -25.22
N ALA A 70 27.62 -30.02 -23.90
CA ALA A 70 28.83 -30.19 -23.11
C ALA A 70 29.63 -31.44 -23.54
N LEU A 71 28.94 -32.55 -23.82
CA LEU A 71 29.57 -33.77 -24.29
C LEU A 71 30.13 -33.59 -25.71
N LEU A 72 29.37 -32.94 -26.59
CA LEU A 72 29.82 -32.58 -27.94
C LEU A 72 31.12 -31.76 -27.87
N ASP A 73 31.16 -30.66 -27.13
CA ASP A 73 32.34 -29.80 -27.10
C ASP A 73 33.54 -30.49 -26.45
N ALA A 74 33.34 -31.15 -25.30
CA ALA A 74 34.43 -31.83 -24.60
C ALA A 74 35.05 -32.96 -25.42
N SER A 75 34.22 -33.73 -26.14
CA SER A 75 34.68 -34.91 -26.86
C SER A 75 35.46 -34.56 -28.13
N GLY A 76 35.11 -33.48 -28.83
CA GLY A 76 35.95 -33.03 -29.94
C GLY A 76 37.18 -32.27 -29.53
N GLN A 77 37.11 -31.45 -28.48
CA GLN A 77 38.33 -30.80 -27.97
C GLN A 77 39.36 -31.85 -27.50
N LEU A 78 38.90 -33.01 -27.03
CA LEU A 78 39.79 -34.12 -26.73
C LEU A 78 40.45 -34.73 -27.99
N ALA A 79 39.71 -34.82 -29.09
CA ALA A 79 40.19 -35.40 -30.35
C ALA A 79 41.08 -34.44 -31.15
N VAL A 80 40.93 -33.13 -30.97
CA VAL A 80 41.81 -32.12 -31.58
C VAL A 80 43.24 -32.36 -31.10
N ASN A 81 44.16 -32.51 -32.07
CA ASN A 81 45.59 -32.81 -31.86
C ASN A 81 45.93 -34.16 -31.20
N ASN A 82 44.96 -35.08 -31.03
CA ASN A 82 45.19 -36.42 -30.49
C ASN A 82 44.67 -37.50 -31.48
N PRO A 83 45.52 -38.01 -32.39
CA PRO A 83 45.11 -39.00 -33.39
C PRO A 83 44.49 -40.27 -32.78
N GLU A 84 44.97 -40.69 -31.62
CA GLU A 84 44.45 -41.86 -30.87
C GLU A 84 43.05 -41.61 -30.29
N ALA A 85 42.66 -40.35 -30.11
CA ALA A 85 41.37 -39.95 -29.54
C ALA A 85 40.34 -39.57 -30.61
N THR A 86 40.65 -39.74 -31.91
CA THR A 86 39.73 -39.41 -33.02
C THR A 86 38.36 -40.08 -32.88
N PHE A 87 38.31 -41.27 -32.26
CA PHE A 87 37.05 -41.96 -31.95
C PHE A 87 36.10 -41.12 -31.08
N PHE A 88 36.65 -40.36 -30.13
CA PHE A 88 35.87 -39.51 -29.21
C PHE A 88 35.30 -38.26 -29.90
N ALA A 89 35.69 -37.94 -31.13
CA ALA A 89 35.03 -36.88 -31.91
C ALA A 89 33.65 -37.30 -32.44
N TRP A 90 33.33 -38.59 -32.46
CA TRP A 90 32.08 -39.09 -33.04
C TRP A 90 30.79 -38.46 -32.47
N PRO A 91 30.63 -38.24 -31.16
CA PRO A 91 29.45 -37.57 -30.61
C PRO A 91 29.21 -36.17 -31.19
N GLN A 92 30.27 -35.50 -31.69
CA GLN A 92 30.12 -34.18 -32.29
C GLN A 92 29.34 -34.17 -33.59
N THR A 93 29.28 -35.29 -34.31
CA THR A 93 28.63 -35.28 -35.63
C THR A 93 27.10 -35.22 -35.52
N TRP A 94 26.52 -35.60 -34.37
CA TRP A 94 25.07 -35.75 -34.23
C TRP A 94 24.45 -35.25 -32.91
N LEU A 95 25.20 -35.04 -31.82
CA LEU A 95 24.61 -34.63 -30.53
C LEU A 95 23.95 -33.24 -30.55
N TRP A 96 24.26 -32.40 -31.54
CA TRP A 96 23.58 -31.13 -31.76
C TRP A 96 22.07 -31.32 -32.09
N ILE A 97 21.66 -32.48 -32.62
CA ILE A 97 20.27 -32.80 -32.97
C ILE A 97 19.36 -32.88 -31.74
N PRO A 98 19.60 -33.78 -30.75
CA PRO A 98 18.79 -33.83 -29.54
C PRO A 98 18.87 -32.53 -28.73
N ALA A 99 19.99 -31.80 -28.78
CA ALA A 99 20.14 -30.52 -28.10
C ALA A 99 19.20 -29.45 -28.67
N ASN A 100 19.17 -29.30 -30.00
CA ASN A 100 18.31 -28.34 -30.70
C ASN A 100 16.82 -28.73 -30.66
N LEU A 101 16.51 -30.03 -30.74
CA LEU A 101 15.14 -30.51 -30.55
C LEU A 101 14.60 -30.10 -29.18
N ALA A 102 15.41 -30.25 -28.15
CA ALA A 102 15.01 -29.94 -26.78
C ALA A 102 14.72 -28.44 -26.61
N ILE A 103 15.53 -27.55 -27.20
CA ILE A 103 15.29 -26.10 -27.23
C ILE A 103 13.99 -25.79 -27.99
N ALA A 104 13.81 -26.38 -29.18
CA ALA A 104 12.64 -26.16 -30.03
C ALA A 104 11.32 -26.56 -29.35
N ALA A 105 11.36 -27.54 -28.44
CA ALA A 105 10.20 -28.02 -27.69
C ALA A 105 9.85 -27.17 -26.46
N ILE A 106 10.72 -26.25 -26.00
CA ILE A 106 10.48 -25.43 -24.78
C ILE A 106 9.16 -24.63 -24.88
N PRO A 107 8.88 -23.87 -25.96
CA PRO A 107 7.67 -23.04 -26.04
C PRO A 107 6.36 -23.85 -25.94
N LEU A 108 6.36 -25.11 -26.38
CA LEU A 108 5.19 -25.99 -26.31
C LEU A 108 4.83 -26.35 -24.86
N CYS A 109 5.83 -26.47 -24.00
CA CYS A 109 5.70 -26.97 -22.64
C CYS A 109 5.69 -25.84 -21.60
N PHE A 110 6.08 -24.64 -22.02
CA PHE A 110 6.14 -23.46 -21.17
C PHE A 110 4.74 -22.94 -20.82
N PRO A 111 4.51 -22.43 -19.59
CA PRO A 111 5.40 -22.45 -18.41
C PRO A 111 5.20 -23.67 -17.49
N SER A 112 4.12 -24.41 -17.64
CA SER A 112 3.67 -25.45 -16.71
C SER A 112 4.50 -26.74 -16.74
N GLY A 113 5.35 -26.90 -17.74
CA GLY A 113 6.14 -28.12 -17.94
C GLY A 113 5.36 -29.28 -18.52
N ARG A 114 4.14 -29.03 -19.01
CA ARG A 114 3.24 -30.04 -19.60
C ARG A 114 2.74 -29.56 -20.94
N LEU A 115 2.38 -30.51 -21.80
CA LEU A 115 1.76 -30.21 -23.08
C LEU A 115 0.41 -29.49 -22.89
N PRO A 116 0.03 -28.58 -23.80
CA PRO A 116 -1.21 -27.82 -23.69
C PRO A 116 -2.45 -28.72 -23.82
N SER A 117 -2.35 -29.74 -24.67
CA SER A 117 -3.41 -30.73 -24.88
C SER A 117 -2.81 -32.07 -25.36
N PRO A 118 -3.54 -33.19 -25.22
CA PRO A 118 -3.07 -34.50 -25.70
C PRO A 118 -2.78 -34.54 -27.22
N ARG A 119 -3.37 -33.61 -28.00
CA ARG A 119 -3.20 -33.51 -29.46
C ARG A 119 -1.77 -33.14 -29.89
N TRP A 120 -0.95 -32.63 -28.97
CA TRP A 120 0.46 -32.30 -29.22
C TRP A 120 1.40 -33.51 -29.01
N ARG A 121 0.92 -34.61 -28.41
CA ARG A 121 1.73 -35.82 -28.20
C ARG A 121 2.19 -36.46 -29.52
N PRO A 122 1.33 -36.63 -30.55
CA PRO A 122 1.77 -37.14 -31.85
C PRO A 122 2.83 -36.25 -32.50
N LEU A 123 2.74 -34.92 -32.35
CA LEU A 123 3.73 -34.00 -32.91
C LEU A 123 5.10 -34.15 -32.23
N LEU A 124 5.15 -34.27 -30.91
CA LEU A 124 6.43 -34.53 -30.22
C LEU A 124 7.01 -35.91 -30.58
N TRP A 125 6.17 -36.93 -30.75
CA TRP A 125 6.62 -38.24 -31.24
C TRP A 125 7.17 -38.15 -32.66
N ALA A 126 6.47 -37.48 -33.56
CA ALA A 126 6.96 -37.23 -34.91
C ALA A 126 8.28 -36.46 -34.88
N ALA A 127 8.41 -35.44 -34.02
CA ALA A 127 9.64 -34.67 -33.87
C ALA A 127 10.81 -35.51 -33.34
N ALA A 128 10.56 -36.41 -32.39
CA ALA A 128 11.56 -37.36 -31.89
C ALA A 128 11.98 -38.38 -32.96
N VAL A 129 11.03 -38.88 -33.76
CA VAL A 129 11.30 -39.78 -34.88
C VAL A 129 12.12 -39.06 -35.96
N THR A 130 11.74 -37.84 -36.33
CA THR A 130 12.51 -37.01 -37.28
C THR A 130 13.93 -36.75 -36.78
N ALA A 131 14.10 -36.46 -35.49
CA ALA A 131 15.42 -36.29 -34.89
C ALA A 131 16.24 -37.59 -34.93
N ALA A 132 15.65 -38.75 -34.64
CA ALA A 132 16.34 -40.02 -34.75
C ALA A 132 16.74 -40.35 -36.20
N LEU A 133 15.85 -40.08 -37.16
CA LEU A 133 16.10 -40.27 -38.58
C LEU A 133 17.17 -39.31 -39.13
N ALA A 134 17.25 -38.08 -38.61
CA ALA A 134 18.31 -37.12 -38.96
C ALA A 134 19.64 -37.47 -38.27
N ALA A 135 19.61 -38.01 -37.04
CA ALA A 135 20.81 -38.33 -36.29
C ALA A 135 21.64 -39.45 -36.91
N ILE A 136 21.00 -40.43 -37.56
CA ILE A 136 21.71 -41.57 -38.16
C ILE A 136 22.62 -41.12 -39.33
N PRO A 137 22.12 -40.40 -40.36
CA PRO A 137 22.99 -39.88 -41.41
C PRO A 137 24.05 -38.91 -40.89
N SER A 138 23.70 -37.99 -39.98
CA SER A 138 24.68 -37.07 -39.41
C SER A 138 25.76 -37.81 -38.61
N ALA A 139 25.42 -38.88 -37.88
CA ALA A 139 26.38 -39.71 -37.15
C ALA A 139 27.36 -40.45 -38.06
N LEU A 140 26.91 -40.87 -39.25
CA LEU A 140 27.67 -41.61 -40.26
C LEU A 140 28.24 -40.72 -41.36
N ARG A 141 28.16 -39.38 -41.21
CA ARG A 141 28.59 -38.41 -42.21
C ARG A 141 30.08 -38.60 -42.56
N PRO A 142 30.45 -38.79 -43.83
CA PRO A 142 31.85 -38.85 -44.24
C PRO A 142 32.51 -37.46 -44.20
N GLY A 143 33.83 -37.45 -44.02
CA GLY A 143 34.65 -36.25 -44.17
C GLY A 143 34.96 -35.47 -42.89
N PRO A 144 35.59 -34.28 -43.04
CA PRO A 144 35.98 -33.42 -41.93
C PRO A 144 34.78 -32.82 -41.19
N ASN A 145 34.73 -32.96 -39.87
CA ASN A 145 33.78 -32.25 -39.01
C ASN A 145 34.39 -30.94 -38.51
N SER A 146 33.75 -29.81 -38.86
CA SER A 146 34.18 -28.45 -38.50
C SER A 146 33.29 -27.77 -37.45
N GLN A 147 32.44 -28.52 -36.73
CA GLN A 147 31.52 -27.95 -35.75
C GLN A 147 32.18 -27.13 -34.62
N LEU A 148 33.47 -27.36 -34.35
CA LEU A 148 34.25 -26.59 -33.39
C LEU A 148 34.67 -25.19 -33.90
N GLY A 149 34.47 -24.85 -35.17
CA GLY A 149 34.52 -23.46 -35.65
C GLY A 149 35.89 -22.78 -35.83
N TYR A 150 37.03 -23.38 -35.45
CA TYR A 150 38.36 -22.71 -35.48
C TYR A 150 39.37 -23.33 -36.46
N GLY A 151 38.91 -23.86 -37.60
CA GLY A 151 39.79 -24.35 -38.67
C GLY A 151 40.43 -25.72 -38.43
N THR A 152 40.17 -26.36 -37.28
CA THR A 152 40.60 -27.73 -36.98
C THR A 152 39.47 -28.71 -37.30
N ALA A 153 39.58 -29.44 -38.40
CA ALA A 153 38.61 -30.46 -38.73
C ALA A 153 39.09 -31.85 -38.30
N VAL A 154 38.24 -32.56 -37.55
CA VAL A 154 38.49 -33.96 -37.18
C VAL A 154 37.70 -34.85 -38.12
N ILE A 155 38.36 -35.85 -38.71
CA ILE A 155 37.71 -36.79 -39.63
C ILE A 155 36.75 -37.68 -38.84
N ASN A 156 35.52 -37.85 -39.32
CA ASN A 156 34.58 -38.78 -38.69
C ASN A 156 35.10 -40.23 -38.81
N PRO A 157 35.41 -40.91 -37.69
CA PRO A 157 35.92 -42.28 -37.70
C PRO A 157 34.89 -43.31 -38.22
N LEU A 158 33.60 -43.00 -38.12
CA LEU A 158 32.50 -43.86 -38.55
C LEU A 158 31.82 -43.35 -39.84
N GLY A 159 32.52 -42.49 -40.59
CA GLY A 159 32.02 -41.93 -41.83
C GLY A 159 31.83 -42.99 -42.92
N VAL A 160 30.62 -43.06 -43.48
CA VAL A 160 30.29 -43.95 -44.61
C VAL A 160 30.03 -43.07 -45.84
N PRO A 161 30.78 -43.24 -46.95
CA PRO A 161 30.58 -42.43 -48.16
C PRO A 161 29.14 -42.39 -48.67
N ALA A 162 28.42 -43.51 -48.59
CA ALA A 162 27.02 -43.61 -49.01
C ALA A 162 26.03 -42.76 -48.19
N MET A 163 26.45 -42.21 -47.04
CA MET A 163 25.62 -41.37 -46.17
C MET A 163 25.83 -39.86 -46.43
N GLU A 164 26.68 -39.46 -47.38
CA GLU A 164 26.99 -38.05 -47.65
C GLU A 164 25.75 -37.22 -48.00
N ASP A 165 25.00 -37.62 -49.02
CA ASP A 165 23.77 -36.92 -49.45
C ASP A 165 22.70 -36.91 -48.35
N ALA A 166 22.53 -38.04 -47.67
CA ALA A 166 21.57 -38.17 -46.58
C ALA A 166 21.93 -37.29 -45.38
N ALA A 167 23.22 -37.18 -45.05
CA ALA A 167 23.73 -36.31 -44.00
C ALA A 167 23.55 -34.84 -44.37
N GLN A 168 23.80 -34.45 -45.63
CA GLN A 168 23.58 -33.08 -46.08
C GLN A 168 22.11 -32.68 -46.02
N ILE A 169 21.21 -33.59 -46.39
CA ILE A 169 19.75 -33.39 -46.26
C ILE A 169 19.36 -33.27 -44.79
N ALA A 170 19.90 -34.12 -43.91
CA ALA A 170 19.64 -34.06 -42.47
C ALA A 170 20.15 -32.75 -41.84
N ASP A 171 21.38 -32.36 -42.13
CA ASP A 171 22.05 -31.17 -41.59
C ASP A 171 21.37 -29.87 -42.05
N THR A 172 20.75 -29.86 -43.24
CA THR A 172 19.99 -28.70 -43.75
C THR A 172 18.53 -28.74 -43.33
N GLY A 173 17.88 -29.89 -43.43
CA GLY A 173 16.45 -30.06 -43.19
C GLY A 173 16.08 -30.03 -41.71
N PHE A 174 16.93 -30.57 -40.83
CA PHE A 174 16.64 -30.64 -39.40
C PHE A 174 16.59 -29.26 -38.71
N PRO A 175 17.52 -28.32 -38.98
CA PRO A 175 17.39 -26.94 -38.49
C PRO A 175 16.10 -26.25 -38.95
N ILE A 176 15.71 -26.41 -40.22
CA ILE A 176 14.44 -25.87 -40.74
C ILE A 176 13.26 -26.47 -39.98
N PHE A 177 13.24 -27.78 -39.80
CA PHE A 177 12.21 -28.48 -39.04
C PHE A 177 12.09 -27.97 -37.59
N THR A 178 13.21 -27.89 -36.87
CA THR A 178 13.23 -27.38 -35.49
C THR A 178 12.82 -25.91 -35.40
N GLY A 179 13.18 -25.09 -36.40
CA GLY A 179 12.71 -23.71 -36.53
C GLY A 179 11.19 -23.61 -36.69
N ILE A 180 10.60 -24.42 -37.57
CA ILE A 180 9.14 -24.51 -37.74
C ILE A 180 8.47 -24.95 -36.44
N LEU A 181 9.01 -25.96 -35.77
CA LEU A 181 8.50 -26.46 -34.48
C LEU A 181 8.54 -25.37 -33.40
N PHE A 182 9.65 -24.62 -33.31
CA PHE A 182 9.79 -23.51 -32.37
C PHE A 182 8.77 -22.41 -32.66
N ILE A 183 8.61 -22.00 -33.92
CA ILE A 183 7.63 -20.99 -34.34
C ILE A 183 6.21 -21.43 -34.01
N ALA A 184 5.84 -22.67 -34.33
CA ALA A 184 4.53 -23.23 -34.01
C ALA A 184 4.28 -23.25 -32.49
N GLY A 185 5.30 -23.64 -31.70
CA GLY A 185 5.25 -23.62 -30.25
C GLY A 185 5.09 -22.21 -29.68
N ALA A 186 5.84 -21.24 -30.21
CA ALA A 186 5.76 -19.84 -29.82
C ALA A 186 4.40 -19.21 -30.18
N ALA A 187 3.87 -19.49 -31.37
CA ALA A 187 2.55 -19.04 -31.80
C ALA A 187 1.44 -19.60 -30.88
N ASN A 188 1.50 -20.91 -30.58
CA ASN A 188 0.59 -21.54 -29.63
C ASN A 188 0.70 -20.91 -28.22
N LEU A 189 1.93 -20.64 -27.75
CA LEU A 189 2.15 -19.96 -26.48
C LEU A 189 1.56 -18.55 -26.47
N ALA A 190 1.73 -17.77 -27.54
CA ALA A 190 1.18 -16.43 -27.68
C ALA A 190 -0.36 -16.45 -27.71
N MET A 191 -0.97 -17.39 -28.43
CA MET A 191 -2.43 -17.56 -28.47
C MET A 191 -3.00 -17.92 -27.07
N ARG A 192 -2.32 -18.80 -26.34
CA ARG A 192 -2.68 -19.16 -24.95
C ARG A 192 -2.54 -17.94 -24.03
N ALA A 193 -1.44 -17.22 -24.13
CA ALA A 193 -1.12 -16.08 -23.28
C ALA A 193 -2.14 -14.92 -23.38
N ARG A 194 -2.85 -14.79 -24.51
CA ARG A 194 -3.96 -13.83 -24.67
C ARG A 194 -5.15 -14.13 -23.76
N HIS A 195 -5.35 -15.39 -23.38
CA HIS A 195 -6.50 -15.84 -22.61
C HIS A 195 -6.14 -16.15 -21.14
N THR A 196 -4.85 -16.26 -20.83
CA THR A 196 -4.35 -16.58 -19.49
C THR A 196 -4.33 -15.35 -18.56
N ARG A 197 -4.79 -15.53 -17.30
CA ARG A 197 -4.76 -14.50 -16.24
C ARG A 197 -3.87 -14.92 -15.07
N GLY A 198 -3.46 -13.96 -14.24
CA GLY A 198 -2.68 -14.23 -13.02
C GLY A 198 -1.22 -14.62 -13.27
N THR A 199 -0.71 -15.57 -12.50
CA THR A 199 0.73 -15.94 -12.44
C THR A 199 1.29 -16.49 -13.73
N GLU A 200 0.50 -17.27 -14.49
CA GLU A 200 0.96 -17.80 -15.78
C GLU A 200 1.21 -16.69 -16.82
N ARG A 201 0.43 -15.60 -16.78
CA ARG A 201 0.67 -14.43 -17.65
C ARG A 201 2.01 -13.77 -17.32
N ALA A 202 2.36 -13.69 -16.03
CA ALA A 202 3.64 -13.15 -15.60
C ALA A 202 4.82 -14.04 -16.07
N GLN A 203 4.65 -15.37 -16.04
CA GLN A 203 5.66 -16.30 -16.56
C GLN A 203 5.89 -16.12 -18.07
N VAL A 204 4.82 -15.95 -18.85
CA VAL A 204 4.95 -15.68 -20.29
C VAL A 204 5.60 -14.33 -20.57
N LYS A 205 5.28 -13.29 -19.79
CA LYS A 205 5.93 -11.98 -19.90
C LYS A 205 7.46 -12.07 -19.75
N TRP A 206 7.97 -12.85 -18.80
CA TRP A 206 9.42 -13.07 -18.64
C TRP A 206 10.08 -13.65 -19.90
N LEU A 207 9.48 -14.69 -20.47
CA LEU A 207 10.01 -15.33 -21.68
C LEU A 207 9.94 -14.38 -22.88
N VAL A 208 8.79 -13.72 -23.10
CA VAL A 208 8.62 -12.76 -24.19
C VAL A 208 9.63 -11.62 -24.05
N TYR A 209 9.79 -11.07 -22.86
CA TYR A 209 10.76 -10.01 -22.59
C TYR A 209 12.20 -10.42 -22.92
N ALA A 210 12.64 -11.59 -22.45
CA ALA A 210 14.00 -12.08 -22.72
C ALA A 210 14.21 -12.42 -24.20
N VAL A 211 13.22 -13.03 -24.87
CA VAL A 211 13.28 -13.33 -26.31
C VAL A 211 13.29 -12.04 -27.14
N SER A 212 12.50 -11.02 -26.78
CA SER A 212 12.54 -9.72 -27.45
C SER A 212 13.89 -9.03 -27.29
N LEU A 213 14.50 -9.08 -26.11
CA LEU A 213 15.82 -8.50 -25.88
C LEU A 213 16.91 -9.26 -26.63
N ALA A 214 16.86 -10.60 -26.62
CA ALA A 214 17.78 -11.43 -27.40
C ALA A 214 17.60 -11.19 -28.91
N GLY A 215 16.36 -11.06 -29.39
CA GLY A 215 16.04 -10.74 -30.78
C GLY A 215 16.61 -9.40 -31.22
N LEU A 216 16.57 -8.38 -30.35
CA LEU A 216 17.20 -7.08 -30.62
C LEU A 216 18.72 -7.22 -30.80
N ILE A 217 19.38 -8.03 -29.96
CA ILE A 217 20.82 -8.30 -30.07
C ILE A 217 21.13 -9.02 -31.38
N VAL A 218 20.31 -10.00 -31.78
CA VAL A 218 20.46 -10.71 -33.07
C VAL A 218 20.26 -9.77 -34.26
N ILE A 219 19.25 -8.91 -34.23
CA ILE A 219 19.01 -7.91 -35.28
C ILE A 219 20.19 -6.93 -35.37
N ALA A 220 20.67 -6.43 -34.24
CA ALA A 220 21.83 -5.53 -34.19
C ALA A 220 23.08 -6.22 -34.76
N ARG A 221 23.28 -7.51 -34.45
CA ARG A 221 24.35 -8.33 -35.01
C ARG A 221 24.23 -8.51 -36.53
N LEU A 222 23.02 -8.74 -37.05
CA LEU A 222 22.77 -8.83 -38.50
C LEU A 222 23.05 -7.51 -39.22
N ILE A 223 22.62 -6.37 -38.65
CA ILE A 223 22.87 -5.03 -39.20
C ILE A 223 24.38 -4.72 -39.22
N ALA A 224 25.10 -5.10 -38.17
CA ALA A 224 26.56 -4.95 -38.14
C ALA A 224 27.23 -5.81 -39.22
N GLY A 225 26.82 -7.07 -39.37
CA GLY A 225 27.34 -7.97 -40.41
C GLY A 225 27.13 -7.44 -41.84
N LEU A 226 25.98 -6.83 -42.12
CA LEU A 226 25.70 -6.19 -43.42
C LEU A 226 26.60 -4.98 -43.71
N ARG A 227 27.19 -4.33 -42.70
CA ARG A 227 28.07 -3.16 -42.85
C ARG A 227 29.54 -3.53 -43.02
N ASP A 228 29.98 -4.67 -42.48
CA ASP A 228 31.39 -5.07 -42.44
C ASP A 228 31.91 -5.69 -43.76
N GLY A 229 31.11 -5.70 -44.84
CA GLY A 229 31.60 -6.02 -46.18
C GLY A 229 31.95 -7.48 -46.44
N PHE A 230 31.45 -8.43 -45.63
CA PHE A 230 31.55 -9.88 -45.85
C PHE A 230 30.22 -10.46 -46.37
N PRO A 231 29.86 -10.27 -47.65
CA PRO A 231 28.55 -10.64 -48.20
C PRO A 231 28.26 -12.16 -48.21
N ASP A 232 29.30 -13.00 -48.15
CA ASP A 232 29.15 -14.46 -48.25
C ASP A 232 28.93 -15.16 -46.91
N GLN A 233 29.01 -14.44 -45.78
CA GLN A 233 28.75 -14.98 -44.44
C GLN A 233 27.77 -14.08 -43.69
N VAL A 234 26.52 -14.54 -43.59
CA VAL A 234 25.41 -13.86 -42.86
C VAL A 234 25.71 -13.70 -41.35
N TRP A 235 26.75 -14.35 -40.83
CA TRP A 235 27.22 -14.25 -39.45
C TRP A 235 28.63 -13.62 -39.43
N PRO A 236 28.81 -12.38 -38.93
CA PRO A 236 30.14 -11.86 -38.67
C PRO A 236 30.71 -12.64 -37.47
N VAL A 237 31.65 -13.54 -37.74
CA VAL A 237 32.34 -14.40 -36.76
C VAL A 237 33.62 -13.75 -36.21
N LEU A 238 34.03 -12.59 -36.71
CA LEU A 238 35.38 -12.06 -36.41
C LEU A 238 35.44 -10.98 -35.31
N SER A 239 34.30 -10.53 -34.74
CA SER A 239 34.31 -9.53 -33.66
C SER A 239 33.99 -10.17 -32.30
N PRO A 240 34.96 -10.19 -31.35
CA PRO A 240 34.77 -10.67 -29.98
C PRO A 240 33.51 -10.13 -29.27
N PHE A 241 33.16 -8.88 -29.56
CA PHE A 241 32.01 -8.23 -28.99
C PHE A 241 30.68 -8.93 -29.37
N TRP A 242 30.52 -9.27 -30.66
CA TRP A 242 29.27 -9.87 -31.16
C TRP A 242 29.11 -11.34 -30.75
N GLU A 243 30.22 -12.06 -30.56
CA GLU A 243 30.18 -13.42 -29.98
C GLU A 243 29.70 -13.38 -28.53
N LEU A 244 30.31 -12.53 -27.70
CA LEU A 244 29.93 -12.35 -26.29
C LEU A 244 28.48 -11.88 -26.15
N ALA A 245 28.04 -10.94 -26.98
CA ALA A 245 26.66 -10.46 -26.99
C ALA A 245 25.67 -11.58 -27.35
N GLY A 246 25.99 -12.41 -28.34
CA GLY A 246 25.18 -13.58 -28.71
C GLY A 246 25.09 -14.62 -27.59
N ALA A 247 26.21 -14.97 -26.97
CA ALA A 247 26.25 -15.90 -25.84
C ALA A 247 25.45 -15.37 -24.63
N ALA A 248 25.57 -14.08 -24.33
CA ALA A 248 24.81 -13.42 -23.28
C ALA A 248 23.30 -13.42 -23.58
N ALA A 249 22.90 -13.15 -24.83
CA ALA A 249 21.50 -13.18 -25.26
C ALA A 249 20.85 -14.55 -25.04
N MET A 250 21.53 -15.62 -25.45
CA MET A 250 21.03 -16.99 -25.27
C MET A 250 20.97 -17.38 -23.79
N THR A 251 22.00 -17.02 -23.03
CA THR A 251 22.04 -17.26 -21.57
C THR A 251 20.91 -16.53 -20.84
N LEU A 252 20.59 -15.30 -21.25
CA LEU A 252 19.50 -14.52 -20.69
C LEU A 252 18.14 -15.20 -20.90
N VAL A 253 17.90 -15.77 -22.09
CA VAL A 253 16.65 -16.51 -22.36
C VAL A 253 16.52 -17.70 -21.42
N LEU A 254 17.59 -18.46 -21.19
CA LEU A 254 17.58 -19.57 -20.24
C LEU A 254 17.34 -19.10 -18.80
N ALA A 255 18.03 -18.04 -18.38
CA ALA A 255 17.85 -17.44 -17.05
C ALA A 255 16.40 -16.98 -16.84
N ALA A 256 15.79 -16.35 -17.85
CA ALA A 256 14.40 -15.93 -17.80
C ALA A 256 13.42 -17.12 -17.71
N ILE A 257 13.70 -18.22 -18.41
CA ILE A 257 12.93 -19.48 -18.25
C ILE A 257 13.05 -19.99 -16.81
N GLY A 258 14.27 -19.99 -16.24
CA GLY A 258 14.52 -20.37 -14.85
C GLY A 258 13.74 -19.51 -13.85
N VAL A 259 13.81 -18.19 -13.98
CA VAL A 259 13.07 -17.23 -13.15
C VAL A 259 11.56 -17.43 -13.29
N ALA A 260 11.06 -17.59 -14.51
CA ALA A 260 9.65 -17.82 -14.77
C ALA A 260 9.14 -19.14 -14.16
N VAL A 261 9.93 -20.21 -14.17
CA VAL A 261 9.49 -21.50 -13.61
C VAL A 261 9.64 -21.55 -12.09
N LEU A 262 10.70 -20.95 -11.53
CA LEU A 262 11.06 -21.09 -10.12
C LEU A 262 10.63 -19.94 -9.22
N TRP A 263 10.58 -18.71 -9.74
CA TRP A 263 10.46 -17.47 -8.95
C TRP A 263 9.38 -16.50 -9.47
N TYR A 264 8.34 -17.01 -10.13
CA TYR A 264 7.26 -16.22 -10.76
C TYR A 264 6.41 -15.35 -9.83
N GLY A 265 6.60 -15.44 -8.50
CA GLY A 265 5.89 -14.62 -7.51
C GLY A 265 6.78 -13.64 -6.75
N LEU A 266 8.10 -13.67 -6.96
CA LEU A 266 9.05 -12.85 -6.19
C LEU A 266 9.30 -11.47 -6.82
N PHE A 267 9.07 -11.35 -8.13
CA PHE A 267 9.36 -10.14 -8.89
C PHE A 267 8.15 -9.70 -9.70
N ASP A 268 7.77 -8.44 -9.56
CA ASP A 268 6.77 -7.82 -10.43
C ASP A 268 7.40 -7.57 -11.81
N ILE A 269 7.09 -8.45 -12.76
CA ILE A 269 7.61 -8.37 -14.13
C ILE A 269 7.15 -7.09 -14.84
N ASP A 270 6.00 -6.53 -14.48
CA ASP A 270 5.53 -5.28 -15.07
C ASP A 270 6.43 -4.11 -14.66
N LEU A 271 6.93 -4.14 -13.41
CA LEU A 271 7.94 -3.18 -12.95
C LEU A 271 9.27 -3.34 -13.68
N VAL A 272 9.73 -4.58 -13.87
CA VAL A 272 11.01 -4.84 -14.57
C VAL A 272 10.93 -4.39 -16.03
N ILE A 273 9.88 -4.77 -16.77
CA ILE A 273 9.68 -4.40 -18.18
C ILE A 273 9.59 -2.88 -18.32
N ASN A 274 8.77 -2.21 -17.52
CA ASN A 274 8.62 -0.77 -17.61
C ASN A 274 9.94 -0.06 -17.29
N ARG A 275 10.66 -0.49 -16.25
CA ARG A 275 11.97 0.09 -15.93
C ARG A 275 12.95 -0.09 -17.09
N THR A 276 13.13 -1.31 -17.57
CA THR A 276 14.13 -1.60 -18.60
C THR A 276 13.79 -0.98 -19.95
N LEU A 277 12.52 -0.96 -20.35
CA LEU A 277 12.07 -0.28 -21.57
C LEU A 277 12.35 1.22 -21.50
N VAL A 278 12.11 1.83 -20.35
CA VAL A 278 12.34 3.27 -20.15
C VAL A 278 13.82 3.59 -20.12
N TYR A 279 14.63 2.81 -19.40
CA TYR A 279 16.08 2.94 -19.43
C TYR A 279 16.65 2.70 -20.83
N ALA A 280 16.11 1.74 -21.58
CA ALA A 280 16.54 1.45 -22.95
C ALA A 280 16.19 2.58 -23.91
N VAL A 281 14.94 3.08 -23.88
CA VAL A 281 14.50 4.22 -24.70
C VAL A 281 15.30 5.47 -24.36
N LEU A 282 15.46 5.78 -23.07
CA LEU A 282 16.23 6.94 -22.61
C LEU A 282 17.71 6.83 -23.01
N SER A 283 18.35 5.69 -22.75
CA SER A 283 19.74 5.46 -23.15
C SER A 283 19.88 5.50 -24.67
N GLY A 284 18.87 5.04 -25.42
CA GLY A 284 18.78 5.16 -26.86
C GLY A 284 18.74 6.62 -27.32
N PHE A 285 17.90 7.47 -26.73
CA PHE A 285 17.83 8.90 -27.04
C PHE A 285 19.14 9.63 -26.70
N VAL A 286 19.72 9.34 -25.52
CA VAL A 286 21.00 9.93 -25.09
C VAL A 286 22.13 9.49 -26.02
N THR A 287 22.24 8.19 -26.30
CA THR A 287 23.29 7.66 -27.17
C THR A 287 23.10 8.13 -28.61
N GLY A 288 21.86 8.12 -29.12
CA GLY A 288 21.52 8.61 -30.45
C GLY A 288 21.81 10.11 -30.59
N GLY A 289 21.44 10.92 -29.60
CA GLY A 289 21.77 12.35 -29.55
C GLY A 289 23.28 12.60 -29.53
N TYR A 290 24.03 11.82 -28.74
CA TYR A 290 25.49 11.88 -28.73
C TYR A 290 26.09 11.54 -30.11
N VAL A 291 25.67 10.43 -30.71
CA VAL A 291 26.16 10.00 -32.04
C VAL A 291 25.82 11.03 -33.10
N LEU A 292 24.62 11.62 -33.08
CA LEU A 292 24.22 12.66 -34.02
C LEU A 292 25.04 13.94 -33.86
N ILE A 293 25.26 14.40 -32.62
CA ILE A 293 26.03 15.62 -32.34
C ILE A 293 27.51 15.41 -32.70
N VAL A 294 28.12 14.31 -32.25
CA VAL A 294 29.51 13.99 -32.56
C VAL A 294 29.69 13.72 -34.05
N GLY A 295 28.76 13.02 -34.70
CA GLY A 295 28.79 12.77 -36.13
C GLY A 295 28.64 14.06 -36.94
N TYR A 296 27.72 14.94 -36.56
CA TYR A 296 27.54 16.26 -37.18
C TYR A 296 28.78 17.14 -37.03
N LEU A 297 29.29 17.29 -35.81
CA LEU A 297 30.50 18.07 -35.55
C LEU A 297 31.71 17.43 -36.24
N GLY A 298 31.82 16.10 -36.23
CA GLY A 298 32.85 15.36 -36.96
C GLY A 298 32.80 15.65 -38.46
N ALA A 299 31.61 15.66 -39.07
CA ALA A 299 31.45 16.01 -40.48
C ALA A 299 31.76 17.48 -40.79
N VAL A 300 31.34 18.41 -39.91
CA VAL A 300 31.59 19.85 -40.07
C VAL A 300 33.07 20.19 -39.86
N PHE A 301 33.73 19.57 -38.89
CA PHE A 301 35.14 19.82 -38.57
C PHE A 301 36.11 18.97 -39.40
N HIS A 302 35.69 17.87 -40.03
CA HIS A 302 36.53 17.18 -41.03
C HIS A 302 36.86 18.07 -42.24
N ALA A 303 36.10 19.13 -42.47
CA ALA A 303 36.39 20.15 -43.47
C ALA A 303 37.51 21.13 -43.06
N VAL A 304 38.04 21.03 -41.83
CA VAL A 304 39.09 21.90 -41.29
C VAL A 304 40.24 21.02 -40.79
N ASP A 305 41.35 20.97 -41.53
CA ASP A 305 42.52 20.13 -41.23
C ASP A 305 43.13 20.47 -39.85
N GLY A 306 42.91 19.59 -38.85
CA GLY A 306 43.53 19.73 -37.53
C GLY A 306 43.06 18.72 -36.48
N LEU A 307 43.85 17.66 -36.26
CA LEU A 307 43.67 16.67 -35.18
C LEU A 307 43.41 17.28 -33.78
N PRO A 308 44.04 18.41 -33.37
CA PRO A 308 43.77 19.04 -32.08
C PRO A 308 42.35 19.60 -31.95
N LEU A 309 41.78 20.09 -33.06
CA LEU A 309 40.45 20.71 -33.07
C LEU A 309 39.36 19.64 -32.92
N SER A 310 39.54 18.47 -33.52
CA SER A 310 38.62 17.33 -33.37
C SER A 310 38.61 16.78 -31.94
N ILE A 311 39.77 16.71 -31.28
CA ILE A 311 39.87 16.29 -29.88
C ILE A 311 39.22 17.32 -28.95
N ALA A 312 39.46 18.62 -29.20
CA ALA A 312 38.83 19.69 -28.44
C ALA A 312 37.30 19.71 -28.61
N ALA A 313 36.80 19.48 -29.84
CA ALA A 313 35.37 19.38 -30.13
C ALA A 313 34.72 18.16 -29.43
N ALA A 314 35.37 16.99 -29.46
CA ALA A 314 34.90 15.80 -28.76
C ALA A 314 34.89 16.02 -27.23
N GLY A 315 35.91 16.67 -26.67
CA GLY A 315 35.97 17.05 -25.26
C GLY A 315 34.87 18.03 -24.86
N LEU A 316 34.60 19.04 -25.69
CA LEU A 316 33.51 20.00 -25.47
C LEU A 316 32.14 19.31 -25.47
N VAL A 317 31.90 18.40 -26.42
CA VAL A 317 30.66 17.61 -26.47
C VAL A 317 30.50 16.76 -25.22
N ALA A 318 31.56 16.09 -24.75
CA ALA A 318 31.50 15.29 -23.53
C ALA A 318 31.14 16.16 -22.29
N VAL A 319 31.74 17.35 -22.16
CA VAL A 319 31.49 18.28 -21.06
C VAL A 319 30.07 18.85 -21.09
N VAL A 320 29.50 19.12 -22.28
CA VAL A 320 28.14 19.64 -22.42
C VAL A 320 27.09 18.54 -22.27
N PHE A 321 27.36 17.35 -22.79
CA PHE A 321 26.39 16.27 -22.86
C PHE A 321 26.27 15.47 -21.55
N ALA A 322 27.34 15.35 -20.77
CA ALA A 322 27.32 14.69 -19.46
C ALA A 322 26.31 15.30 -18.46
N PRO A 323 26.28 16.63 -18.22
CA PRO A 323 25.31 17.24 -17.31
C PRO A 323 23.89 17.22 -17.87
N LEU A 324 23.72 17.27 -19.20
CA LEU A 324 22.41 17.14 -19.85
C LEU A 324 21.83 15.75 -19.64
N ARG A 325 22.62 14.69 -19.89
CA ARG A 325 22.26 13.30 -19.62
C ARG A 325 21.82 13.14 -18.15
N ALA A 326 22.60 13.66 -17.20
CA ALA A 326 22.28 13.56 -15.78
C ALA A 326 21.01 14.32 -15.38
N ARG A 327 20.68 15.44 -16.05
CA ARG A 327 19.42 16.17 -15.83
C ARG A 327 18.22 15.44 -16.42
N VAL A 328 18.33 14.92 -17.64
CA VAL A 328 17.25 14.13 -18.26
C VAL A 328 17.01 12.85 -17.45
N GLN A 329 18.06 12.18 -16.99
CA GLN A 329 17.94 11.00 -16.13
C GLN A 329 17.17 11.31 -14.83
N ARG A 330 17.49 12.45 -14.18
CA ARG A 330 16.78 12.90 -12.97
C ARG A 330 15.34 13.31 -13.26
N ALA A 331 15.08 14.04 -14.34
CA ALA A 331 13.74 14.46 -14.72
C ALA A 331 12.84 13.27 -15.04
N VAL A 332 13.37 12.25 -15.74
CA VAL A 332 12.65 11.01 -16.02
C VAL A 332 12.42 10.20 -14.75
N ASN A 333 13.39 10.12 -13.83
CA ASN A 333 13.19 9.47 -12.54
C ASN A 333 12.08 10.17 -11.73
N LEU A 334 12.04 11.49 -11.71
CA LEU A 334 10.99 12.28 -11.09
C LEU A 334 9.62 12.07 -11.76
N LEU A 335 9.58 12.03 -13.09
CA LEU A 335 8.35 11.80 -13.86
C LEU A 335 7.80 10.38 -13.67
N MET A 336 8.68 9.39 -13.56
CA MET A 336 8.32 7.96 -13.54
C MET A 336 8.10 7.39 -12.14
N TYR A 337 8.84 7.83 -11.14
CA TYR A 337 8.70 7.36 -9.76
C TYR A 337 7.85 8.33 -8.91
N GLY A 338 7.59 9.55 -9.39
CA GLY A 338 7.03 10.61 -8.55
C GLY A 338 7.96 10.92 -7.36
N THR A 339 7.45 11.64 -6.36
CA THR A 339 8.15 11.99 -5.09
C THR A 339 8.42 10.79 -4.16
N ARG A 340 8.56 9.56 -4.68
CA ARG A 340 8.81 8.34 -3.90
C ARG A 340 10.19 8.27 -3.23
N ASP A 341 11.15 9.09 -3.66
CA ASP A 341 12.53 9.07 -3.16
C ASP A 341 12.79 10.02 -1.98
N ASP A 342 11.78 10.75 -1.48
CA ASP A 342 11.98 11.67 -0.35
C ASP A 342 11.00 11.43 0.82
N PRO A 343 11.31 10.50 1.74
CA PRO A 343 10.55 10.26 2.96
C PRO A 343 10.38 11.51 3.82
N HIS A 344 11.30 12.47 3.73
CA HIS A 344 11.27 13.68 4.56
C HIS A 344 10.21 14.66 4.06
N ALA A 345 9.94 14.71 2.75
CA ALA A 345 8.85 15.52 2.19
C ALA A 345 7.47 15.03 2.65
N ALA A 346 7.24 13.71 2.68
CA ALA A 346 6.01 13.11 3.19
C ALA A 346 5.80 13.40 4.69
N LEU A 347 6.88 13.34 5.48
CA LEU A 347 6.85 13.67 6.91
C LEU A 347 6.58 15.16 7.16
N THR A 348 7.12 16.04 6.32
CA THR A 348 6.91 17.49 6.43
C THR A 348 5.47 17.87 6.09
N LEU A 349 4.88 17.25 5.06
CA LEU A 349 3.47 17.46 4.70
C LEU A 349 2.53 16.99 5.81
N LEU A 350 2.80 15.82 6.41
CA LEU A 350 2.02 15.29 7.54
C LEU A 350 2.11 16.22 8.75
N GLY A 351 3.31 16.68 9.11
CA GLY A 351 3.51 17.63 10.19
C GLY A 351 2.72 18.92 9.99
N HIS A 352 2.78 19.49 8.78
CA HIS A 352 2.12 20.76 8.50
C HIS A 352 0.58 20.65 8.48
N ARG A 353 0.02 19.53 8.02
CA ARG A 353 -1.44 19.29 8.08
C ARG A 353 -1.94 18.99 9.49
N LEU A 354 -1.16 18.28 10.31
CA LEU A 354 -1.50 18.04 11.72
C LEU A 354 -1.48 19.36 12.52
N GLU A 355 -0.55 20.27 12.20
CA GLU A 355 -0.49 21.61 12.81
C GLU A 355 -1.66 22.52 12.40
N GLN A 356 -2.15 22.41 11.15
CA GLN A 356 -3.21 23.26 10.60
C GLN A 356 -4.63 22.79 10.94
N THR A 357 -4.82 21.54 11.37
CA THR A 357 -6.14 20.97 11.63
C THR A 357 -6.54 21.20 13.10
N ALA A 358 -7.30 22.27 13.37
CA ALA A 358 -7.67 22.66 14.74
C ALA A 358 -8.94 21.99 15.30
N ALA A 359 -9.66 21.18 14.52
CA ALA A 359 -10.95 20.61 14.92
C ALA A 359 -10.81 19.15 15.44
N PRO A 360 -11.15 18.88 16.71
CA PRO A 360 -11.14 17.53 17.29
C PRO A 360 -11.95 16.53 16.45
N GLY A 361 -11.40 15.34 16.20
CA GLY A 361 -12.02 14.29 15.38
C GLY A 361 -11.74 14.34 13.88
N THR A 362 -11.33 15.48 13.31
CA THR A 362 -10.93 15.58 11.88
C THR A 362 -9.45 15.28 11.65
N VAL A 363 -8.65 15.32 12.72
CA VAL A 363 -7.19 15.09 12.71
C VAL A 363 -6.85 13.68 12.19
N LEU A 364 -7.64 12.67 12.57
CA LEU A 364 -7.42 11.28 12.17
C LEU A 364 -7.68 11.06 10.68
N THR A 365 -8.76 11.64 10.16
CA THR A 365 -9.10 11.58 8.73
C THR A 365 -8.05 12.32 7.90
N ALA A 366 -7.65 13.52 8.32
CA ALA A 366 -6.61 14.30 7.65
C ALA A 366 -5.25 13.58 7.65
N ALA A 367 -4.90 12.89 8.74
CA ALA A 367 -3.70 12.06 8.81
C ALA A 367 -3.77 10.88 7.82
N ALA A 368 -4.91 10.19 7.76
CA ALA A 368 -5.11 9.09 6.81
C ALA A 368 -5.02 9.56 5.34
N GLU A 369 -5.69 10.66 4.99
CA GLU A 369 -5.65 11.26 3.65
C GLU A 369 -4.23 11.67 3.25
N SER A 370 -3.46 12.22 4.19
CA SER A 370 -2.07 12.60 3.96
C SER A 370 -1.17 11.39 3.66
N VAL A 371 -1.43 10.25 4.31
CA VAL A 371 -0.74 8.99 4.00
C VAL A 371 -1.15 8.46 2.63
N ALA A 372 -2.45 8.51 2.29
CA ALA A 372 -2.94 8.10 0.98
C ALA A 372 -2.29 8.94 -0.14
N GLU A 373 -2.21 10.25 0.04
CA GLU A 373 -1.63 11.18 -0.93
C GLU A 373 -0.12 10.99 -1.07
N ALA A 374 0.61 10.90 0.04
CA ALA A 374 2.07 10.73 0.04
C ALA A 374 2.50 9.42 -0.64
N LEU A 375 1.76 8.34 -0.42
CA LEU A 375 2.07 7.01 -0.97
C LEU A 375 1.30 6.68 -2.27
N LYS A 376 0.48 7.62 -2.76
CA LYS A 376 -0.44 7.45 -3.90
C LYS A 376 -1.29 6.19 -3.78
N LEU A 377 -1.84 5.95 -2.60
CA LEU A 377 -2.71 4.81 -2.32
C LEU A 377 -4.16 5.20 -2.62
N PRO A 378 -4.96 4.30 -3.20
CA PRO A 378 -6.36 4.56 -3.51
C PRO A 378 -7.24 4.71 -2.25
N TYR A 379 -6.75 4.26 -1.10
CA TYR A 379 -7.48 4.34 0.16
C TYR A 379 -6.54 4.24 1.36
N ALA A 380 -6.76 5.09 2.35
CA ALA A 380 -6.22 4.95 3.69
C ALA A 380 -7.29 5.37 4.71
N ALA A 381 -7.41 4.63 5.81
CA ALA A 381 -8.27 4.98 6.93
C ALA A 381 -7.62 4.54 8.25
N ILE A 382 -7.83 5.33 9.31
CA ILE A 382 -7.47 4.94 10.66
C ILE A 382 -8.70 4.31 11.30
N ASP A 383 -8.54 3.07 11.72
CA ASP A 383 -9.54 2.31 12.44
C ASP A 383 -9.16 2.20 13.92
N LEU A 384 -10.12 2.52 14.77
CA LEU A 384 -10.02 2.46 16.23
C LEU A 384 -10.92 1.37 16.81
N THR A 385 -11.71 0.67 15.99
CA THR A 385 -12.55 -0.44 16.43
C THR A 385 -11.76 -1.76 16.36
N ASP A 386 -12.29 -2.79 17.03
CA ASP A 386 -11.77 -4.16 16.96
C ASP A 386 -12.39 -4.98 15.81
N ASP A 387 -13.05 -4.33 14.86
CA ASP A 387 -13.70 -5.02 13.74
C ASP A 387 -12.70 -5.67 12.79
N ASP A 388 -13.16 -6.69 12.06
CA ASP A 388 -12.34 -7.33 11.05
C ASP A 388 -12.15 -6.40 9.84
N PRO A 389 -10.90 -6.19 9.38
CA PRO A 389 -10.62 -5.33 8.27
C PRO A 389 -11.21 -5.91 6.97
N PRO A 390 -11.62 -5.06 6.01
CA PRO A 390 -12.15 -5.54 4.74
C PRO A 390 -11.13 -6.45 4.02
N PRO A 391 -11.57 -7.52 3.34
CA PRO A 391 -10.67 -8.43 2.65
C PRO A 391 -9.86 -7.71 1.55
N GLY A 392 -8.57 -8.03 1.45
CA GLY A 392 -7.65 -7.43 0.48
C GLY A 392 -7.09 -6.06 0.89
N ARG A 393 -7.23 -5.67 2.16
CA ARG A 393 -6.60 -4.48 2.75
C ARG A 393 -5.32 -4.85 3.48
N ILE A 394 -4.36 -3.92 3.48
CA ILE A 394 -3.12 -4.03 4.24
C ILE A 394 -3.30 -3.27 5.54
N VAL A 395 -2.95 -3.92 6.65
CA VAL A 395 -3.16 -3.39 8.00
C VAL A 395 -1.81 -3.13 8.65
N VAL A 396 -1.62 -1.89 9.11
CA VAL A 396 -0.42 -1.46 9.82
C VAL A 396 -0.81 -1.04 11.24
N PRO A 397 -0.25 -1.64 12.30
CA PRO A 397 -0.60 -1.26 13.66
C PRO A 397 -0.07 0.13 13.99
N LEU A 398 -0.92 0.96 14.59
CA LEU A 398 -0.53 2.24 15.19
C LEU A 398 -0.21 1.99 16.65
N THR A 399 1.04 2.22 17.04
CA THR A 399 1.54 1.92 18.39
C THR A 399 2.06 3.16 19.09
N TYR A 400 1.77 3.27 20.38
CA TYR A 400 2.31 4.27 21.28
C TYR A 400 2.89 3.53 22.49
N GLN A 401 4.19 3.72 22.79
CA GLN A 401 4.87 3.02 23.90
C GLN A 401 4.63 1.50 23.95
N ASN A 402 4.67 0.83 22.80
CA ASN A 402 4.38 -0.60 22.61
C ASN A 402 2.92 -1.05 22.83
N GLU A 403 2.01 -0.13 23.14
CA GLU A 403 0.58 -0.40 23.16
C GLU A 403 -0.03 -0.08 21.79
N GLN A 404 -0.90 -0.96 21.30
CA GLN A 404 -1.63 -0.72 20.06
C GLN A 404 -2.79 0.23 20.34
N VAL A 405 -2.69 1.45 19.79
CA VAL A 405 -3.70 2.50 19.97
C VAL A 405 -4.71 2.55 18.82
N GLY A 406 -4.41 1.87 17.71
CA GLY A 406 -5.30 1.76 16.54
C GLY A 406 -4.66 0.98 15.40
N ARG A 407 -5.34 0.96 14.25
CA ARG A 407 -4.88 0.28 13.03
C ARG A 407 -5.02 1.22 11.83
N LEU A 408 -4.01 1.27 10.97
CA LEU A 408 -4.07 1.97 9.69
C LEU A 408 -4.39 0.94 8.59
N ILE A 409 -5.54 1.12 7.95
CA ILE A 409 -6.04 0.26 6.87
C ILE A 409 -5.75 0.93 5.53
N LEU A 410 -5.11 0.19 4.63
CA LEU A 410 -4.64 0.67 3.33
C LEU A 410 -5.15 -0.24 2.21
N ALA A 411 -5.46 0.31 1.03
CA ALA A 411 -5.56 -0.53 -0.17
C ALA A 411 -4.26 -0.51 -0.97
N PRO A 412 -3.82 -1.68 -1.48
CA PRO A 412 -2.77 -1.73 -2.48
C PRO A 412 -3.23 -1.05 -3.78
N ARG A 413 -2.26 -0.61 -4.59
CA ARG A 413 -2.51 0.04 -5.87
C ARG A 413 -3.09 -0.96 -6.88
N PRO A 414 -3.85 -0.52 -7.90
CA PRO A 414 -4.33 -1.40 -8.96
C PRO A 414 -3.17 -2.14 -9.64
N GLY A 415 -3.09 -3.46 -9.46
CA GLY A 415 -2.04 -4.31 -10.01
C GLY A 415 -0.99 -4.78 -9.00
N GLU A 416 -0.87 -4.12 -7.84
CA GLU A 416 -0.01 -4.57 -6.74
C GLU A 416 -0.83 -5.44 -5.77
N ARG A 417 -0.21 -6.52 -5.26
CA ARG A 417 -0.81 -7.40 -4.24
C ARG A 417 -0.39 -7.02 -2.82
N ASP A 418 0.72 -6.31 -2.69
CA ASP A 418 1.32 -5.91 -1.41
C ASP A 418 2.15 -4.64 -1.58
N LEU A 419 2.51 -3.99 -0.47
CA LEU A 419 3.40 -2.83 -0.44
C LEU A 419 4.85 -3.24 -0.67
N GLY A 420 5.62 -2.40 -1.35
CA GLY A 420 7.07 -2.60 -1.47
C GLY A 420 7.79 -2.49 -0.11
N GLU A 421 8.97 -3.09 -0.01
CA GLU A 421 9.81 -3.05 1.20
C GLU A 421 10.14 -1.60 1.64
N GLN A 422 10.34 -0.71 0.67
CA GLN A 422 10.60 0.70 0.93
C GLN A 422 9.34 1.43 1.45
N ASP A 423 8.17 1.13 0.89
CA ASP A 423 6.89 1.68 1.36
C ASP A 423 6.59 1.22 2.79
N ARG A 424 6.88 -0.05 3.13
CA ARG A 424 6.75 -0.58 4.51
C ARG A 424 7.59 0.18 5.53
N ARG A 425 8.83 0.54 5.18
CA ARG A 425 9.72 1.29 6.09
C ARG A 425 9.20 2.69 6.36
N VAL A 426 8.75 3.38 5.32
CA VAL A 426 8.16 4.72 5.45
C VAL A 426 6.85 4.64 6.25
N LEU A 427 6.00 3.64 5.96
CA LEU A 427 4.77 3.39 6.71
C LEU A 427 5.00 3.10 8.19
N ALA A 428 6.04 2.32 8.53
CA ALA A 428 6.35 2.03 9.92
C ALA A 428 6.72 3.30 10.70
N GLU A 429 7.45 4.23 10.07
CA GLU A 429 7.81 5.51 10.69
C GLU A 429 6.60 6.45 10.81
N LEU A 430 5.78 6.55 9.75
CA LEU A 430 4.54 7.32 9.77
C LEU A 430 3.56 6.78 10.81
N ALA A 431 3.39 5.46 10.88
CA ALA A 431 2.52 4.78 11.85
C ALA A 431 2.91 5.08 13.29
N ARG A 432 4.21 5.12 13.60
CA ARG A 432 4.71 5.45 14.94
C ARG A 432 4.37 6.89 15.33
N ARG A 433 4.52 7.85 14.41
CA ARG A 433 4.19 9.27 14.65
C ARG A 433 2.68 9.48 14.76
N MET A 434 1.90 8.83 13.89
CA MET A 434 0.44 8.84 13.97
C MET A 434 -0.07 8.21 15.26
N GLY A 435 0.61 7.18 15.80
CA GLY A 435 0.29 6.59 17.09
C GLY A 435 0.23 7.63 18.22
N VAL A 436 1.12 8.64 18.19
CA VAL A 436 1.09 9.75 19.17
C VAL A 436 -0.17 10.60 19.02
N ALA A 437 -0.53 10.98 17.78
CA ALA A 437 -1.71 11.80 17.52
C ALA A 437 -3.02 11.06 17.86
N VAL A 438 -3.11 9.77 17.50
CA VAL A 438 -4.23 8.89 17.84
C VAL A 438 -4.39 8.77 19.35
N HIS A 439 -3.29 8.56 20.08
CA HIS A 439 -3.32 8.48 21.54
C HIS A 439 -3.78 9.80 22.18
N ALA A 440 -3.30 10.94 21.68
CA ALA A 440 -3.70 12.25 22.18
C ALA A 440 -5.20 12.55 21.97
N GLU A 441 -5.75 12.21 20.79
CA GLU A 441 -7.19 12.33 20.51
C GLU A 441 -8.02 11.42 21.43
N ARG A 442 -7.59 10.16 21.61
CA ARG A 442 -8.26 9.21 22.51
C ARG A 442 -8.28 9.73 23.96
N LEU A 443 -7.13 10.21 24.46
CA LEU A 443 -7.03 10.77 25.81
C LEU A 443 -7.90 12.02 25.97
N SER A 444 -7.94 12.90 24.97
CA SER A 444 -8.81 14.08 24.97
C SER A 444 -10.29 13.70 25.02
N ALA A 445 -10.69 12.70 24.23
CA ALA A 445 -12.05 12.17 24.23
C ALA A 445 -12.43 11.51 25.57
N ASP A 446 -11.51 10.74 26.16
CA ASP A 446 -11.70 10.11 27.46
C ASP A 446 -11.81 11.14 28.59
N LEU A 447 -10.99 12.21 28.53
CA LEU A 447 -11.06 13.31 29.49
C LEU A 447 -12.38 14.08 29.40
N ARG A 448 -12.88 14.34 28.17
CA ARG A 448 -14.19 14.97 27.97
C ARG A 448 -15.32 14.12 28.55
N ARG A 449 -15.36 12.83 28.21
CA ARG A 449 -16.35 11.89 28.77
C ARG A 449 -16.27 11.79 30.29
N SER A 450 -15.05 11.80 30.85
CA SER A 450 -14.85 11.78 32.30
C SER A 450 -15.39 13.05 32.97
N ARG A 451 -15.15 14.24 32.37
CA ARG A 451 -15.69 15.52 32.88
C ARG A 451 -17.21 15.56 32.83
N GLU A 452 -17.81 15.14 31.71
CA GLU A 452 -19.27 15.07 31.54
C GLU A 452 -19.91 14.17 32.61
N ARG A 453 -19.36 12.97 32.84
CA ARG A 453 -19.82 12.06 33.89
C ARG A 453 -19.71 12.66 35.29
N LEU A 454 -18.63 13.39 35.57
CA LEU A 454 -18.42 14.02 36.87
C LEU A 454 -19.44 15.15 37.11
N VAL A 455 -19.75 15.96 36.10
CA VAL A 455 -20.78 17.01 36.18
C VAL A 455 -22.15 16.41 36.47
N VAL A 456 -22.55 15.37 35.72
CA VAL A 456 -23.83 14.68 35.92
C VAL A 456 -23.91 14.07 37.32
N ALA A 457 -22.87 13.35 37.75
CA ALA A 457 -22.83 12.73 39.07
C ALA A 457 -22.89 13.76 40.20
N ARG A 458 -22.19 14.90 40.07
CA ARG A 458 -22.19 15.98 41.05
C ARG A 458 -23.57 16.61 41.21
N GLU A 459 -24.29 16.85 40.13
CA GLU A 459 -25.61 17.49 40.19
C GLU A 459 -26.68 16.53 40.73
N GLU A 460 -26.59 15.23 40.43
CA GLU A 460 -27.48 14.23 41.05
C GLU A 460 -27.20 14.06 42.54
N GLU A 461 -25.92 14.10 42.95
CA GLU A 461 -25.52 14.11 44.36
C GLU A 461 -26.10 15.32 45.11
N ARG A 462 -26.03 16.51 44.51
CA ARG A 462 -26.63 17.74 45.06
C ARG A 462 -28.14 17.61 45.21
N ARG A 463 -28.82 17.02 44.22
CA ARG A 463 -30.26 16.75 44.29
C ARG A 463 -30.60 15.81 45.45
N ARG A 464 -29.82 14.74 45.63
CA ARG A 464 -30.01 13.79 46.73
C ARG A 464 -29.81 14.45 48.10
N ILE A 465 -28.66 15.12 48.32
CA ILE A 465 -28.36 15.81 49.58
C ILE A 465 -29.48 16.79 49.94
N ARG A 466 -29.94 17.57 48.97
CA ARG A 466 -31.02 18.54 49.19
C ARG A 466 -32.34 17.86 49.57
N ASN A 467 -32.70 16.75 48.93
CA ASN A 467 -33.90 15.99 49.29
C ASN A 467 -33.77 15.40 50.71
N ASP A 468 -32.61 14.85 51.08
CA ASP A 468 -32.36 14.33 52.43
C ASP A 468 -32.49 15.45 53.49
N LEU A 469 -31.97 16.65 53.20
CA LEU A 469 -32.10 17.82 54.08
C LEU A 469 -33.56 18.31 54.17
N HIS A 470 -34.26 18.40 53.04
CA HIS A 470 -35.64 18.88 52.95
C HIS A 470 -36.62 17.94 53.62
N ASP A 471 -36.49 16.63 53.41
CA ASP A 471 -37.44 15.63 53.90
C ASP A 471 -37.08 15.14 55.31
N GLY A 472 -35.79 15.18 55.68
CA GLY A 472 -35.29 14.71 56.96
C GLY A 472 -35.21 15.79 58.05
N LEU A 473 -34.44 16.85 57.83
CA LEU A 473 -34.15 17.84 58.87
C LEU A 473 -35.22 18.91 59.01
N GLY A 474 -35.79 19.37 57.88
CA GLY A 474 -36.77 20.47 57.87
C GLY A 474 -38.01 20.20 58.75
N PRO A 475 -38.78 19.12 58.49
CA PRO A 475 -39.96 18.78 59.28
C PRO A 475 -39.63 18.46 60.75
N THR A 476 -38.48 17.83 61.00
CA THR A 476 -38.05 17.47 62.35
C THR A 476 -37.75 18.71 63.20
N LEU A 477 -37.00 19.68 62.64
CA LEU A 477 -36.71 20.94 63.32
C LEU A 477 -37.99 21.76 63.55
N ALA A 478 -38.86 21.86 62.54
CA ALA A 478 -40.15 22.55 62.67
C ALA A 478 -41.02 21.92 63.78
N ALA A 479 -41.08 20.60 63.86
CA ALA A 479 -41.83 19.91 64.91
C ALA A 479 -41.22 20.10 66.31
N LEU A 480 -39.90 20.21 66.42
CA LEU A 480 -39.22 20.55 67.68
C LEU A 480 -39.54 21.98 68.12
N THR A 481 -39.50 22.95 67.20
CA THR A 481 -39.89 24.34 67.47
C THR A 481 -41.33 24.41 67.96
N MET A 482 -42.28 23.78 67.26
CA MET A 482 -43.70 23.76 67.68
C MET A 482 -43.92 23.11 69.05
N ARG A 483 -43.16 22.07 69.39
CA ARG A 483 -43.23 21.44 70.73
C ARG A 483 -42.66 22.35 71.82
N ALA A 484 -41.57 23.06 71.52
CA ALA A 484 -40.97 24.02 72.45
C ALA A 484 -41.92 25.20 72.71
N GLU A 485 -42.55 25.75 71.67
CA GLU A 485 -43.61 26.77 71.77
C GLU A 485 -44.78 26.27 72.65
N ALA A 486 -45.27 25.06 72.41
CA ALA A 486 -46.36 24.49 73.20
C ALA A 486 -45.98 24.29 74.68
N VAL A 487 -44.73 23.94 75.00
CA VAL A 487 -44.24 23.85 76.38
C VAL A 487 -44.09 25.24 77.00
N GLN A 488 -43.61 26.22 76.23
CA GLN A 488 -43.48 27.61 76.66
C GLN A 488 -44.84 28.21 77.08
N ASP A 489 -45.92 27.86 76.39
CA ASP A 489 -47.29 28.27 76.73
C ASP A 489 -47.81 27.68 78.04
N LEU A 490 -47.24 26.54 78.49
CA LEU A 490 -47.62 25.86 79.73
C LEU A 490 -46.80 26.31 80.96
N VAL A 491 -45.70 27.04 80.75
CA VAL A 491 -44.76 27.45 81.81
C VAL A 491 -44.97 28.92 82.19
N GLY A 492 -45.14 29.17 83.48
CA GLY A 492 -45.23 30.52 84.04
C GLY A 492 -43.93 31.33 83.93
N PRO A 493 -43.96 32.65 84.14
CA PRO A 493 -42.76 33.50 84.03
C PRO A 493 -41.66 33.06 85.02
N GLY A 494 -40.43 32.93 84.51
CA GLY A 494 -39.26 32.50 85.28
C GLY A 494 -38.11 31.95 84.40
N PRO A 495 -37.01 31.46 84.99
CA PRO A 495 -35.80 31.06 84.27
C PRO A 495 -36.03 29.95 83.23
N ALA A 496 -37.01 29.07 83.46
CA ALA A 496 -37.38 28.02 82.53
C ALA A 496 -38.04 28.56 81.24
N ARG A 497 -38.76 29.69 81.33
CA ARG A 497 -39.38 30.34 80.17
C ARG A 497 -38.32 31.07 79.33
N GLU A 498 -37.36 31.73 79.97
CA GLU A 498 -36.22 32.38 79.30
C GLU A 498 -35.35 31.35 78.53
N LEU A 499 -35.07 30.19 79.14
CA LEU A 499 -34.38 29.09 78.46
C LEU A 499 -35.17 28.52 77.27
N LEU A 500 -36.50 28.47 77.34
CA LEU A 500 -37.35 28.05 76.22
C LEU A 500 -37.35 29.08 75.10
N GLU A 501 -37.36 30.38 75.41
CA GLU A 501 -37.21 31.46 74.42
C GLU A 501 -35.87 31.37 73.67
N GLU A 502 -34.78 31.09 74.39
CA GLU A 502 -33.46 30.90 73.80
C GLU A 502 -33.43 29.65 72.88
N ILE A 503 -33.98 28.51 73.34
CA ILE A 503 -34.07 27.28 72.54
C ILE A 503 -34.92 27.47 71.27
N ILE A 504 -36.04 28.20 71.36
CA ILE A 504 -36.89 28.50 70.21
C ILE A 504 -36.14 29.39 69.22
N GLY A 505 -35.49 30.45 69.70
CA GLY A 505 -34.68 31.33 68.86
C GLY A 505 -33.53 30.61 68.15
N ASP A 506 -32.80 29.75 68.85
CA ASP A 506 -31.74 28.91 68.28
C ASP A 506 -32.29 27.93 67.23
N ALA A 507 -33.46 27.34 67.47
CA ALA A 507 -34.10 26.43 66.53
C ALA A 507 -34.58 27.16 65.27
N GLU A 508 -35.16 28.36 65.40
CA GLU A 508 -35.57 29.19 64.26
C GLU A 508 -34.36 29.63 63.42
N ALA A 509 -33.27 30.03 64.06
CA ALA A 509 -32.01 30.36 63.38
C ALA A 509 -31.44 29.16 62.62
N ALA A 510 -31.42 27.97 63.24
CA ALA A 510 -30.98 26.74 62.59
C ALA A 510 -31.86 26.37 61.38
N VAL A 511 -33.18 26.57 61.47
CA VAL A 511 -34.10 26.37 60.33
C VAL A 511 -33.81 27.36 59.20
N ALA A 512 -33.53 28.62 59.52
CA ALA A 512 -33.16 29.63 58.54
C ALA A 512 -31.84 29.27 57.84
N ASP A 513 -30.83 28.83 58.58
CA ASP A 513 -29.53 28.39 58.04
C ASP A 513 -29.68 27.17 57.13
N VAL A 514 -30.46 26.17 57.53
CA VAL A 514 -30.75 24.99 56.69
C VAL A 514 -31.49 25.40 55.41
N ARG A 515 -32.45 26.32 55.48
CA ARG A 515 -33.14 26.85 54.29
C ARG A 515 -32.17 27.56 53.35
N ALA A 516 -31.30 28.42 53.87
CA ALA A 516 -30.29 29.11 53.08
C ALA A 516 -29.31 28.12 52.39
N LEU A 517 -28.91 27.05 53.09
CA LEU A 517 -28.09 25.97 52.52
C LEU A 517 -28.82 25.21 51.40
N ILE A 518 -30.10 24.90 51.58
CA ILE A 518 -30.94 24.25 50.57
C ILE A 518 -31.08 25.12 49.31
N GLU A 519 -31.28 26.42 49.48
CA GLU A 519 -31.42 27.38 48.37
C GLU A 519 -30.14 27.50 47.52
N GLY A 520 -28.96 27.27 48.11
CA GLY A 520 -27.68 27.31 47.41
C GLY A 520 -27.33 26.07 46.59
N LEU A 521 -28.06 24.95 46.75
CA LEU A 521 -27.71 23.66 46.13
C LEU A 521 -28.29 23.47 44.72
N ARG A 522 -29.52 23.96 44.47
CA ARG A 522 -30.22 23.86 43.18
C ARG A 522 -31.32 24.94 43.09
N PRO A 523 -31.63 25.50 41.90
CA PRO A 523 -32.76 26.43 41.77
C PRO A 523 -34.06 25.83 42.34
N PRO A 524 -34.67 26.41 43.40
CA PRO A 524 -35.76 25.77 44.14
C PRO A 524 -37.00 25.46 43.29
N ALA A 525 -37.23 26.28 42.26
CA ALA A 525 -38.33 26.12 41.32
C ALA A 525 -38.22 24.83 40.47
N LEU A 526 -37.00 24.36 40.18
CA LEU A 526 -36.80 23.15 39.38
C LEU A 526 -37.26 21.90 40.09
N ASP A 527 -37.07 21.82 41.40
CA ASP A 527 -37.41 20.62 42.17
C ASP A 527 -38.88 20.52 42.54
N SER A 528 -39.51 21.66 42.84
CA SER A 528 -40.91 21.73 43.27
C SER A 528 -41.89 21.66 42.09
N LEU A 529 -41.46 22.13 40.92
CA LEU A 529 -42.35 22.32 39.77
C LEU A 529 -41.87 21.58 38.50
N GLY A 530 -40.60 21.18 38.42
CA GLY A 530 -39.98 20.66 37.19
C GLY A 530 -39.61 21.77 36.21
N LEU A 531 -38.76 21.47 35.22
CA LEU A 531 -38.20 22.46 34.27
C LEU A 531 -39.25 23.36 33.62
N LEU A 532 -40.30 22.77 33.04
CA LEU A 532 -41.33 23.51 32.31
C LEU A 532 -42.05 24.51 33.22
N ARG A 533 -42.51 24.08 34.39
CA ARG A 533 -43.24 24.95 35.31
C ARG A 533 -42.33 25.97 35.99
N ALA A 534 -41.06 25.63 36.25
CA ALA A 534 -40.06 26.58 36.76
C ALA A 534 -39.82 27.73 35.78
N LEU A 535 -39.74 27.43 34.48
CA LEU A 535 -39.61 28.44 33.42
C LEU A 535 -40.89 29.26 33.26
N SER A 536 -42.07 28.63 33.30
CA SER A 536 -43.35 29.36 33.28
C SER A 536 -43.50 30.30 34.47
N SER A 537 -43.08 29.88 35.67
CA SER A 537 -43.08 30.72 36.87
C SER A 537 -42.10 31.89 36.75
N HIS A 538 -40.89 31.65 36.22
CA HIS A 538 -39.92 32.71 35.98
C HIS A 538 -40.45 33.75 34.98
N VAL A 539 -41.06 33.30 33.87
CA VAL A 539 -41.65 34.18 32.85
C VAL A 539 -42.80 35.01 33.41
N ALA A 540 -43.67 34.43 34.24
CA ALA A 540 -44.77 35.14 34.88
C ALA A 540 -44.32 36.25 35.85
N GLY A 541 -43.12 36.12 36.44
CA GLY A 541 -42.53 37.11 37.33
C GLY A 541 -41.80 38.27 36.61
N LEU A 542 -41.68 38.21 35.28
CA LEU A 542 -41.02 39.28 34.52
C LEU A 542 -41.98 40.48 34.31
N PRO A 543 -41.49 41.73 34.47
CA PRO A 543 -42.31 42.93 34.29
C PRO A 543 -42.77 43.11 32.83
N GLY A 544 -43.99 43.65 32.66
CA GLY A 544 -44.87 43.49 31.48
C GLY A 544 -44.53 44.23 30.17
N GLU A 545 -43.27 44.51 29.86
CA GLU A 545 -42.90 45.15 28.58
C GLU A 545 -42.65 44.15 27.43
N LEU A 546 -42.43 42.87 27.74
CA LEU A 546 -42.09 41.81 26.78
C LEU A 546 -43.11 40.67 26.85
N THR A 547 -43.82 40.40 25.75
CA THR A 547 -44.75 39.26 25.67
C THR A 547 -43.98 37.97 25.36
N ILE A 548 -43.95 37.02 26.28
CA ILE A 548 -43.27 35.73 26.12
C ILE A 548 -44.28 34.61 25.94
N ARG A 549 -44.15 33.83 24.85
CA ARG A 549 -44.96 32.64 24.58
C ARG A 549 -44.12 31.38 24.80
N ILE A 550 -44.58 30.49 25.66
CA ILE A 550 -43.95 29.20 25.91
C ILE A 550 -44.65 28.14 25.05
N GLU A 551 -43.89 27.39 24.26
CA GLU A 551 -44.37 26.26 23.45
C GLU A 551 -43.63 25.00 23.90
N ALA A 552 -44.32 24.13 24.61
CA ALA A 552 -43.76 22.90 25.15
C ALA A 552 -44.80 21.77 25.09
N PRO A 553 -44.38 20.49 25.08
CA PRO A 553 -45.29 19.37 25.27
C PRO A 553 -45.96 19.44 26.64
N ALA A 554 -47.11 18.75 26.79
CA ALA A 554 -47.89 18.74 28.04
C ALA A 554 -47.07 18.23 29.24
N GLU A 555 -46.21 17.23 29.00
CA GLU A 555 -45.23 16.72 29.96
C GLU A 555 -43.89 16.50 29.26
N LEU A 556 -42.80 16.77 29.97
CA LEU A 556 -41.44 16.43 29.54
C LEU A 556 -41.06 15.06 30.11
N PRO A 557 -40.23 14.27 29.40
CA PRO A 557 -39.68 13.03 29.96
C PRO A 557 -38.80 13.33 31.19
N ALA A 558 -38.52 12.30 31.99
CA ALA A 558 -37.59 12.43 33.11
C ALA A 558 -36.18 12.79 32.62
N LEU A 559 -35.70 13.98 32.98
CA LEU A 559 -34.40 14.51 32.58
C LEU A 559 -33.37 14.34 33.71
N PRO A 560 -32.08 14.18 33.40
CA PRO A 560 -31.01 14.30 34.38
C PRO A 560 -31.04 15.66 35.08
N ALA A 561 -30.74 15.69 36.39
CA ALA A 561 -30.76 16.93 37.16
C ALA A 561 -29.87 18.03 36.55
N ALA A 562 -28.69 17.63 36.05
CA ALA A 562 -27.73 18.50 35.38
C ALA A 562 -28.33 19.13 34.10
N THR A 563 -29.05 18.34 33.30
CA THR A 563 -29.74 18.81 32.08
C THR A 563 -30.81 19.84 32.41
N GLU A 564 -31.63 19.61 33.44
CA GLU A 564 -32.65 20.57 33.87
C GLU A 564 -32.04 21.89 34.37
N VAL A 565 -30.96 21.81 35.17
CA VAL A 565 -30.25 22.99 35.69
C VAL A 565 -29.62 23.80 34.56
N ALA A 566 -28.93 23.14 33.63
CA ALA A 566 -28.34 23.81 32.47
C ALA A 566 -29.41 24.44 31.59
N ALA A 567 -30.48 23.71 31.24
CA ALA A 567 -31.59 24.23 30.45
C ALA A 567 -32.26 25.45 31.10
N TYR A 568 -32.49 25.41 32.41
CA TYR A 568 -33.06 26.52 33.17
C TYR A 568 -32.18 27.76 33.10
N HIS A 569 -30.89 27.64 33.40
CA HIS A 569 -29.99 28.79 33.38
C HIS A 569 -29.76 29.34 31.97
N ILE A 570 -29.69 28.48 30.95
CA ILE A 570 -29.60 28.92 29.55
C ILE A 570 -30.86 29.71 29.17
N ALA A 571 -32.05 29.21 29.51
CA ALA A 571 -33.30 29.91 29.22
C ALA A 571 -33.41 31.25 29.95
N VAL A 572 -33.09 31.29 31.25
CA VAL A 572 -33.11 32.51 32.06
C VAL A 572 -32.14 33.56 31.51
N GLU A 573 -30.91 33.17 31.19
CA GLU A 573 -29.91 34.10 30.63
C GLU A 573 -30.30 34.55 29.22
N ALA A 574 -30.85 33.66 28.38
CA ALA A 574 -31.36 34.02 27.06
C ALA A 574 -32.50 35.05 27.15
N LEU A 575 -33.49 34.83 28.02
CA LEU A 575 -34.59 35.77 28.25
C LEU A 575 -34.10 37.10 28.84
N ALA A 576 -33.11 37.07 29.73
CA ALA A 576 -32.49 38.27 30.27
C ALA A 576 -31.77 39.08 29.17
N ASN A 577 -31.10 38.41 28.23
CA ASN A 577 -30.46 39.04 27.08
C ASN A 577 -31.48 39.65 26.12
N VAL A 578 -32.61 38.98 25.87
CA VAL A 578 -33.71 39.56 25.08
C VAL A 578 -34.19 40.87 25.70
N ARG A 579 -34.41 40.90 27.03
CA ARG A 579 -34.85 42.11 27.74
C ARG A 579 -33.82 43.23 27.71
N ARG A 580 -32.55 42.91 27.97
CA ARG A 580 -31.48 43.92 28.09
C ARG A 580 -31.01 44.47 26.74
N HIS A 581 -31.06 43.66 25.68
CA HIS A 581 -30.33 43.95 24.45
C HIS A 581 -31.17 43.92 23.17
N ALA A 582 -32.25 43.12 23.09
CA ALA A 582 -32.94 42.91 21.82
C ALA A 582 -33.91 44.05 21.43
N ARG A 583 -34.39 44.90 22.35
CA ARG A 583 -35.52 45.82 22.09
C ARG A 583 -36.72 45.11 21.43
N ALA A 584 -36.96 43.86 21.83
CA ALA A 584 -38.01 43.01 21.30
C ALA A 584 -39.36 43.33 21.97
N SER A 585 -40.45 43.15 21.25
CA SER A 585 -41.82 43.20 21.80
C SER A 585 -42.39 41.80 22.07
N ARG A 586 -41.82 40.76 21.45
CA ARG A 586 -42.22 39.36 21.62
C ARG A 586 -41.02 38.43 21.68
N ALA A 587 -41.13 37.41 22.53
CA ALA A 587 -40.21 36.29 22.58
C ALA A 587 -40.97 34.96 22.63
N TRP A 588 -40.33 33.91 22.13
CA TRP A 588 -40.82 32.54 22.13
C TRP A 588 -39.79 31.66 22.82
N LEU A 589 -40.23 30.87 23.80
CA LEU A 589 -39.43 29.83 24.42
C LEU A 589 -40.04 28.49 24.02
N ARG A 590 -39.30 27.68 23.27
CA ARG A 590 -39.72 26.35 22.85
C ARG A 590 -38.90 25.28 23.53
N LEU A 591 -39.59 24.26 24.02
CA LEU A 591 -39.00 23.06 24.60
C LEU A 591 -39.52 21.85 23.84
N SER A 592 -38.62 21.00 23.39
CA SER A 592 -38.96 19.68 22.87
C SER A 592 -37.94 18.64 23.33
N ALA A 593 -38.39 17.42 23.61
CA ALA A 593 -37.53 16.31 23.95
C ALA A 593 -37.82 15.17 22.97
N ILE A 594 -36.88 14.91 22.05
CA ILE A 594 -37.01 13.92 20.97
C ILE A 594 -35.67 13.18 20.87
N ASP A 595 -35.71 11.85 20.68
CA ASP A 595 -34.53 11.01 20.45
C ASP A 595 -33.38 11.26 21.44
N GLU A 596 -33.67 11.14 22.74
CA GLU A 596 -32.68 11.30 23.82
C GLU A 596 -32.04 12.70 23.91
N THR A 597 -32.61 13.71 23.26
CA THR A 597 -32.10 15.08 23.26
C THR A 597 -33.18 16.07 23.67
N LEU A 598 -32.88 16.92 24.65
CA LEU A 598 -33.66 18.10 25.01
C LEU A 598 -33.21 19.27 24.11
N SER A 599 -34.13 19.78 23.32
CA SER A 599 -33.96 21.00 22.53
C SER A 599 -34.65 22.16 23.25
N LEU A 600 -33.87 23.19 23.58
CA LEU A 600 -34.34 24.47 24.10
C LEU A 600 -34.07 25.56 23.06
N GLU A 601 -35.12 26.24 22.61
CA GLU A 601 -35.01 27.34 21.66
C GLU A 601 -35.62 28.61 22.28
N VAL A 602 -34.87 29.71 22.29
CA VAL A 602 -35.37 31.04 22.65
C VAL A 602 -35.20 31.97 21.46
N CYS A 603 -36.31 32.47 20.93
CA CYS A 603 -36.35 33.38 19.79
C CYS A 603 -36.97 34.72 20.19
N ASP A 604 -36.51 35.81 19.62
CA ASP A 604 -37.15 37.13 19.74
C ASP A 604 -37.41 37.79 18.37
N ASN A 605 -38.15 38.90 18.37
CA ASN A 605 -38.46 39.72 17.19
C ASN A 605 -37.75 41.10 17.20
N GLY A 606 -36.72 41.25 18.02
CA GLY A 606 -36.00 42.49 18.23
C GLY A 606 -34.86 42.71 17.23
N ARG A 607 -33.80 43.35 17.69
CA ARG A 607 -32.52 43.48 16.99
C ARG A 607 -31.66 42.25 17.30
N GLY A 608 -31.06 41.70 16.25
CA GLY A 608 -30.11 40.59 16.37
C GLY A 608 -28.85 41.00 17.15
N PRO A 609 -27.95 40.04 17.43
CA PRO A 609 -26.76 40.31 18.22
C PRO A 609 -25.81 41.31 17.53
N GLU A 610 -25.56 42.47 18.15
CA GLU A 610 -24.55 43.46 17.72
C GLU A 610 -23.26 43.27 18.55
N GLY A 611 -22.14 42.90 17.92
CA GLY A 611 -20.80 42.89 18.54
C GLY A 611 -20.25 41.54 19.03
N LYS A 612 -19.15 41.59 19.79
CA LYS A 612 -18.46 40.40 20.33
C LYS A 612 -19.28 39.70 21.42
N ALA A 613 -19.15 38.38 21.49
CA ALA A 613 -19.76 37.53 22.52
C ALA A 613 -19.48 38.07 23.94
N GLY A 614 -20.53 38.50 24.66
CA GLY A 614 -20.45 38.91 26.06
C GLY A 614 -20.41 37.72 27.03
N VAL A 615 -20.13 37.98 28.31
CA VAL A 615 -19.98 36.94 29.37
C VAL A 615 -21.19 35.99 29.43
N GLY A 616 -22.42 36.50 29.26
CA GLY A 616 -23.64 35.68 29.25
C GLY A 616 -23.69 34.67 28.09
N THR A 617 -23.19 35.05 26.91
CA THR A 617 -23.15 34.14 25.74
C THR A 617 -22.09 33.04 25.88
N LEU A 618 -20.98 33.33 26.56
CA LEU A 618 -19.96 32.33 26.88
C LEU A 618 -20.50 31.34 27.92
N SER A 619 -21.11 31.85 29.00
CA SER A 619 -21.72 31.04 30.06
C SER A 619 -22.78 30.06 29.54
N MET A 620 -23.64 30.49 28.61
CA MET A 620 -24.63 29.60 27.99
C MET A 620 -23.98 28.48 27.15
N ARG A 621 -22.87 28.77 26.45
CA ARG A 621 -22.13 27.79 25.66
C ARG A 621 -21.38 26.82 26.54
N ASP A 622 -20.70 27.32 27.56
CA ASP A 622 -19.93 26.51 28.51
C ASP A 622 -20.83 25.52 29.24
N ARG A 623 -22.00 25.97 29.74
CA ARG A 623 -22.98 25.09 30.42
C ARG A 623 -23.53 23.99 29.51
N ALA A 624 -23.77 24.28 28.23
CA ALA A 624 -24.21 23.25 27.29
C ALA A 624 -23.08 22.25 26.98
N ALA A 625 -21.87 22.76 26.76
CA ALA A 625 -20.69 21.95 26.46
C ALA A 625 -20.26 21.05 27.62
N GLU A 626 -20.43 21.50 28.88
CA GLU A 626 -20.15 20.70 30.08
C GLU A 626 -20.96 19.40 30.16
N LEU A 627 -22.11 19.36 29.47
CA LEU A 627 -23.00 18.19 29.42
C LEU A 627 -22.89 17.40 28.12
N GLY A 628 -21.88 17.67 27.27
CA GLY A 628 -21.79 17.07 25.94
C GLY A 628 -22.83 17.60 24.94
N GLY A 629 -23.54 18.67 25.30
CA GLY A 629 -24.46 19.40 24.45
C GLY A 629 -23.80 20.58 23.74
N TRP A 630 -24.60 21.38 23.04
CA TRP A 630 -24.14 22.60 22.38
C TRP A 630 -25.19 23.70 22.42
N CYS A 631 -24.74 24.95 22.31
CA CYS A 631 -25.58 26.13 22.27
C CYS A 631 -25.12 27.08 21.15
N THR A 632 -26.00 27.36 20.18
CA THR A 632 -25.77 28.35 19.14
C THR A 632 -26.62 29.59 19.36
N ILE A 633 -26.08 30.74 18.96
CA ILE A 633 -26.73 32.04 19.09
C ILE A 633 -26.56 32.71 17.73
N GLU A 634 -27.67 32.90 17.03
CA GLU A 634 -27.67 33.29 15.61
C GLU A 634 -28.67 34.44 15.37
N PRO A 635 -28.36 35.37 14.45
CA PRO A 635 -29.35 36.33 13.98
C PRO A 635 -30.44 35.62 13.17
N ARG A 636 -31.69 36.04 13.33
CA ARG A 636 -32.81 35.54 12.52
C ARG A 636 -32.98 36.36 11.24
N GLN A 637 -33.31 35.70 10.13
CA GLN A 637 -33.59 36.37 8.85
C GLN A 637 -34.75 37.37 8.94
N GLU A 638 -35.74 37.09 9.79
CA GLU A 638 -36.92 37.94 10.03
C GLU A 638 -36.67 39.06 11.07
N GLY A 639 -35.43 39.20 11.57
CA GLY A 639 -35.09 40.08 12.69
C GLY A 639 -35.11 39.35 14.05
N GLY A 640 -34.25 39.80 14.97
CA GLY A 640 -34.09 39.25 16.31
C GLY A 640 -32.98 38.21 16.45
N THR A 641 -32.91 37.61 17.64
CA THR A 641 -31.92 36.57 17.98
C THR A 641 -32.60 35.22 18.14
N ARG A 642 -31.87 34.17 17.81
CA ARG A 642 -32.22 32.77 18.08
C ARG A 642 -31.13 32.12 18.91
N VAL A 643 -31.46 31.71 20.12
CA VAL A 643 -30.63 30.87 20.97
C VAL A 643 -31.16 29.45 20.87
N LEU A 644 -30.36 28.51 20.37
CA LEU A 644 -30.70 27.10 20.28
C LEU A 644 -29.70 26.29 21.11
N ALA A 645 -30.18 25.61 22.14
CA ALA A 645 -29.39 24.66 22.92
C ALA A 645 -29.92 23.24 22.74
N LYS A 646 -29.02 22.28 22.50
CA LYS A 646 -29.31 20.84 22.52
C LYS A 646 -28.52 20.19 23.65
N LEU A 647 -29.23 19.51 24.54
CA LEU A 647 -28.68 18.86 25.74
C LEU A 647 -29.14 17.39 25.78
N PRO A 648 -28.34 16.45 26.30
CA PRO A 648 -28.75 15.05 26.43
C PRO A 648 -29.89 14.89 27.46
N ALA A 649 -30.90 14.09 27.11
CA ALA A 649 -32.14 13.88 27.87
C ALA A 649 -32.20 12.55 28.64
N ARG A 650 -31.26 11.62 28.44
CA ARG A 650 -31.03 10.48 29.33
C ARG A 650 -29.60 10.47 29.85
N GLY A 651 -29.45 10.16 31.13
CA GLY A 651 -28.14 9.80 31.68
C GLY A 651 -27.75 8.46 31.08
N GLU A 652 -26.65 8.41 30.33
CA GLU A 652 -26.10 7.17 29.80
C GLU A 652 -25.67 6.25 30.95
N ASN A 653 -26.60 5.45 31.48
CA ASN A 653 -26.24 4.18 32.10
C ASN A 653 -25.89 3.23 30.95
N HIS A 654 -24.64 3.26 30.50
CA HIS A 654 -24.07 2.19 29.69
C HIS A 654 -24.00 0.93 30.56
N GLY A 655 -25.12 0.21 30.65
CA GLY A 655 -25.15 -1.18 31.04
C GLY A 655 -24.29 -1.97 30.07
N THR A 656 -23.33 -2.69 30.62
CA THR A 656 -22.47 -3.67 29.97
C THR A 656 -23.29 -4.49 28.97
N HIS A 657 -23.07 -4.29 27.67
CA HIS A 657 -23.57 -5.20 26.63
C HIS A 657 -22.84 -6.54 26.80
N GLN A 658 -23.37 -7.41 27.64
CA GLN A 658 -23.12 -8.85 27.53
C GLN A 658 -23.92 -9.36 26.33
N HIS A 659 -23.19 -9.68 25.26
CA HIS A 659 -23.68 -10.45 24.13
C HIS A 659 -24.28 -11.78 24.63
N PRO A 660 -25.54 -12.14 24.30
CA PRO A 660 -26.01 -13.49 24.52
C PRO A 660 -25.41 -14.39 23.43
N ALA A 661 -24.58 -15.34 23.86
CA ALA A 661 -24.12 -16.42 22.99
C ALA A 661 -25.31 -17.25 22.50
N ARG A 662 -25.52 -17.29 21.19
CA ARG A 662 -26.13 -18.41 20.46
C ARG A 662 -25.47 -18.59 19.12
#